data_AF-A0A858RG36-F1
#
_entry.id   AF-A0A858RG36-F1
#
_cell.length_a   1.000
_cell.length_b   1.000
_cell.length_c   1.000
_cell.angle_alpha   90.00
_cell.angle_beta   90.00
_cell.angle_gamma   90.00
#
_symmetry.space_group_name_H-M   'P 1'
#
loop_
_entity.id
_entity.type
_entity.pdbx_description
1 polymer ?
#
loop_
_entity_poly.entity_id
_entity_poly.type
_entity_poly.pdbx_seq_one_letter_code
_entity_poly.pdbx_strand_id
1 'polypeptide(L)'
;MNDLSPKLTDRDHPLRIHLIGVAGSGMSGLALLLLGMGHRVSGSDRVTSDETERMQRIGLNFSSPHTAEAVSGADLVVYSSAIRPENPAYAAAKAAGIPLLRRAECLAAILHTRRGIVVSGTHGKTTTSSMVAHSLREAGIQPSHYVGAEIPVLGANARWSEEGEWMVAEGDESDGTLALYRPGCSIILNIEAEHLDHYKDLDEIKAVFAKLVSQTDGPVVYCKECAVATEVGSQAKESVSYGWSGADYTAAEIRELRGATAFTVVRNGEILGDVELGIPGRHNVLNALACIATADRLGADFRLVSRALNSFAGAKRRFETKYLSSRIRIVDDYGHHPTELAATLQTARSLKPGRVVVLFQPHRYTRTQALAEDFGKVLHAADKVFVSDVYPASELPIPGISGDTIVQAARRQGGDHVVSLPDLATAHHTVGNELEPGDLLITLGAGNVHEVGTRIAADLKILEQMLHLASKDDIDGCLYEPMRRHTTMLVGGPAQYWIEPHTFEAFAEVVNYCRERGVAMRVVGRGSNLLVRDGGIRGAVIHPAGGAFSECRAEDGKIIAGAGVRLKKVASVAQAAGIGGFEWMEGIPGNVGGALRMNAGAMGTETFDQVVSVTFLDEDGEIRERSREEIVANYRDVPELRRNFALQATFTGKPDSAESIQERWDASRQKRRASQPVAASAGCIFKNPTEVPAGKLVDELGLKGCNEGRARVSEVHGNFIVNGGGATASEVLAMIERIKTSARETRGIELETEVKVLGEDEFTF
;
A
#
# COMPACT_ATOMS: atom_id res chain seq x y z
N MET A 1 3.40 10.41 -45.00
CA MET A 1 4.24 9.41 -44.30
C MET A 1 5.44 8.96 -45.13
N ASN A 2 5.29 8.48 -46.37
CA ASN A 2 6.43 7.96 -47.18
C ASN A 2 7.61 8.95 -47.37
N ASP A 3 7.36 10.26 -47.26
CA ASP A 3 8.39 11.31 -47.40
C ASP A 3 9.10 11.67 -46.07
N LEU A 4 8.60 11.22 -44.91
CA LEU A 4 9.18 11.55 -43.61
C LEU A 4 10.28 10.57 -43.18
N SER A 5 10.08 9.26 -43.38
CA SER A 5 11.07 8.25 -42.98
C SER A 5 12.47 8.52 -43.56
N PRO A 6 12.64 8.89 -44.85
CA PRO A 6 13.95 9.27 -45.38
C PRO A 6 14.57 10.50 -44.69
N LYS A 7 13.74 11.50 -44.35
CA LYS A 7 14.18 12.73 -43.67
C LYS A 7 14.61 12.45 -42.22
N LEU A 8 13.98 11.50 -41.55
CA LEU A 8 14.36 11.10 -40.19
C LEU A 8 15.72 10.38 -40.17
N THR A 9 16.13 9.75 -41.27
CA THR A 9 17.45 9.11 -41.38
C THR A 9 18.56 10.03 -41.89
N ASP A 10 18.23 11.24 -42.36
CA ASP A 10 19.22 12.22 -42.84
C ASP A 10 19.90 12.92 -41.65
N ARG A 11 21.13 12.50 -41.36
CA ARG A 11 21.95 13.05 -40.27
C ARG A 11 22.57 14.40 -40.62
N ASP A 12 22.75 14.70 -41.90
CA ASP A 12 23.36 15.96 -42.34
C ASP A 12 22.38 17.13 -42.17
N HIS A 13 21.07 16.84 -42.17
CA HIS A 13 19.99 17.81 -42.02
C HIS A 13 19.04 17.46 -40.86
N PRO A 14 19.50 17.57 -39.59
CA PRO A 14 18.66 17.21 -38.45
C PRO A 14 17.44 18.14 -38.33
N LEU A 15 16.26 17.53 -38.31
CA LEU A 15 14.99 18.23 -38.12
C LEU A 15 14.85 18.84 -36.72
N ARG A 16 14.09 19.94 -36.63
CA ARG A 16 13.59 20.54 -35.40
C ARG A 16 12.18 20.03 -35.14
N ILE A 17 12.03 19.16 -34.16
CA ILE A 17 10.76 18.46 -33.88
C ILE A 17 10.23 18.92 -32.52
N HIS A 18 8.99 19.38 -32.48
CA HIS A 18 8.31 19.75 -31.23
C HIS A 18 7.25 18.71 -30.84
N LEU A 19 7.30 18.20 -29.61
CA LEU A 19 6.33 17.25 -29.07
C LEU A 19 5.37 17.93 -28.08
N ILE A 20 4.07 17.95 -28.39
CA ILE A 20 3.03 18.45 -27.49
C ILE A 20 2.50 17.29 -26.63
N GLY A 21 2.62 17.43 -25.31
CA GLY A 21 2.29 16.37 -24.34
C GLY A 21 3.45 15.39 -24.12
N VAL A 22 4.68 15.90 -24.08
CA VAL A 22 5.91 15.08 -24.10
C VAL A 22 6.11 14.24 -22.83
N ALA A 23 5.46 14.57 -21.71
CA ALA A 23 5.59 13.82 -20.46
C ALA A 23 4.85 12.47 -20.47
N GLY A 24 3.94 12.24 -21.42
CA GLY A 24 3.25 10.96 -21.58
C GLY A 24 4.22 9.83 -21.96
N SER A 25 4.00 8.61 -21.45
CA SER A 25 4.90 7.46 -21.69
C SER A 25 5.16 7.18 -23.17
N GLY A 26 4.13 7.27 -24.03
CA GLY A 26 4.34 7.11 -25.47
C GLY A 26 5.08 8.27 -26.13
N MET A 27 4.86 9.51 -25.69
CA MET A 27 5.50 10.69 -26.28
C MET A 27 6.95 10.85 -25.86
N SER A 28 7.27 10.55 -24.60
CA SER A 28 8.65 10.49 -24.10
C SER A 28 9.47 9.46 -24.85
N GLY A 29 8.91 8.28 -25.13
CA GLY A 29 9.55 7.27 -25.96
C GLY A 29 9.90 7.78 -27.37
N LEU A 30 9.00 8.54 -28.01
CA LEU A 30 9.29 9.17 -29.31
C LEU A 30 10.38 10.23 -29.20
N ALA A 31 10.34 11.07 -28.16
CA ALA A 31 11.39 12.07 -27.93
C ALA A 31 12.77 11.42 -27.79
N LEU A 32 12.87 10.32 -27.04
CA LEU A 32 14.10 9.54 -26.85
C LEU A 32 14.64 8.98 -28.18
N LEU A 33 13.77 8.43 -29.02
CA LEU A 33 14.17 7.93 -30.34
C LEU A 33 14.67 9.07 -31.23
N LEU A 34 13.92 10.16 -31.33
CA LEU A 34 14.27 11.29 -32.18
C LEU A 34 15.56 11.98 -31.72
N LEU A 35 15.79 12.10 -30.41
CA LEU A 35 17.07 12.56 -29.85
C LEU A 35 18.20 11.60 -30.22
N GLY A 36 17.99 10.29 -30.05
CA GLY A 36 18.97 9.27 -30.42
C GLY A 36 19.26 9.20 -31.92
N MET A 37 18.30 9.59 -32.76
CA MET A 37 18.48 9.74 -34.22
C MET A 37 19.27 11.00 -34.61
N GLY A 38 19.52 11.91 -33.65
CA GLY A 38 20.32 13.12 -33.84
C GLY A 38 19.51 14.39 -34.15
N HIS A 39 18.19 14.35 -34.00
CA HIS A 39 17.33 15.52 -34.26
C HIS A 39 17.33 16.51 -33.10
N ARG A 40 16.94 17.77 -33.40
CA ARG A 40 16.74 18.81 -32.39
C ARG A 40 15.33 18.69 -31.83
N VAL A 41 15.22 18.09 -30.65
CA VAL A 41 13.91 17.80 -30.04
C VAL A 41 13.56 18.83 -28.99
N SER A 42 12.35 19.38 -29.09
CA SER A 42 11.71 20.20 -28.06
C SER A 42 10.37 19.59 -27.68
N GLY A 43 9.83 19.96 -26.52
CA GLY A 43 8.51 19.49 -26.12
C GLY A 43 7.87 20.33 -25.04
N SER A 44 6.55 20.23 -24.94
CA SER A 44 5.76 20.94 -23.94
C SER A 44 4.78 20.02 -23.23
N ASP A 45 4.52 20.29 -21.95
CA ASP A 45 3.49 19.62 -21.16
C ASP A 45 2.82 20.59 -20.18
N ARG A 46 1.75 20.15 -19.49
CA ARG A 46 1.04 20.96 -18.48
C ARG A 46 1.79 21.04 -17.16
N VAL A 47 2.56 20.00 -16.83
CA VAL A 47 3.32 19.87 -15.58
C VAL A 47 4.69 19.25 -15.87
N THR A 48 5.65 19.51 -14.98
CA THR A 48 6.93 18.81 -14.96
C THR A 48 6.79 17.42 -14.35
N SER A 49 7.60 16.47 -14.81
CA SER A 49 7.73 15.12 -14.25
C SER A 49 9.20 14.66 -14.23
N ASP A 50 9.51 13.65 -13.43
CA ASP A 50 10.85 13.03 -13.38
C ASP A 50 11.37 12.63 -14.77
N GLU A 51 10.46 12.16 -15.63
CA GLU A 51 10.78 11.78 -17.01
C GLU A 51 11.16 12.99 -17.86
N THR A 52 10.43 14.11 -17.75
CA THR A 52 10.79 15.35 -18.45
C THR A 52 12.14 15.89 -17.98
N GLU A 53 12.43 15.85 -16.67
CA GLU A 53 13.72 16.27 -16.13
C GLU A 53 14.86 15.38 -16.64
N ARG A 54 14.63 14.07 -16.70
CA ARG A 54 15.59 13.11 -17.29
C ARG A 54 15.86 13.44 -18.75
N MET A 55 14.81 13.66 -19.54
CA MET A 55 14.94 13.99 -20.97
C MET A 55 15.65 15.32 -21.20
N GLN A 56 15.48 16.31 -20.32
CA GLN A 56 16.22 17.58 -20.41
C GLN A 56 17.74 17.36 -20.27
N ARG A 57 18.19 16.43 -19.42
CA ARG A 57 19.62 16.11 -19.24
C ARG A 57 20.25 15.47 -20.48
N ILE A 58 19.45 14.84 -21.34
CA ILE A 58 19.91 14.21 -22.60
C ILE A 58 19.65 15.09 -23.84
N GLY A 59 19.15 16.33 -23.65
CA GLY A 59 19.05 17.32 -24.72
C GLY A 59 17.64 17.74 -25.13
N LEU A 60 16.58 17.31 -24.45
CA LEU A 60 15.22 17.81 -24.70
C LEU A 60 15.10 19.29 -24.27
N ASN A 61 14.69 20.16 -25.19
CA ASN A 61 14.27 21.52 -24.84
C ASN A 61 12.81 21.51 -24.36
N PHE A 62 12.60 21.52 -23.04
CA PHE A 62 11.28 21.40 -22.42
C PHE A 62 10.70 22.74 -21.97
N SER A 63 9.38 22.91 -22.14
CA SER A 63 8.64 24.07 -21.63
C SER A 63 7.32 23.65 -20.94
N SER A 64 6.98 24.30 -19.83
CA SER A 64 5.67 24.19 -19.17
C SER A 64 5.19 25.57 -18.73
N PRO A 65 3.90 25.93 -18.91
CA PRO A 65 2.86 25.17 -19.62
C PRO A 65 3.05 25.22 -21.15
N HIS A 66 2.09 24.68 -21.92
CA HIS A 66 2.08 24.84 -23.38
C HIS A 66 1.98 26.33 -23.79
N THR A 67 2.83 26.78 -24.72
CA THR A 67 2.80 28.14 -25.27
C THR A 67 2.81 28.13 -26.80
N ALA A 68 2.35 29.22 -27.43
CA ALA A 68 2.34 29.33 -28.89
C ALA A 68 3.77 29.49 -29.46
N GLU A 69 4.66 30.11 -28.70
CA GLU A 69 6.06 30.36 -29.08
C GLU A 69 6.88 29.07 -29.12
N ALA A 70 6.45 28.03 -28.41
CA ALA A 70 7.17 26.75 -28.28
C ALA A 70 7.36 26.01 -29.62
N VAL A 71 6.49 26.25 -30.60
CA VAL A 71 6.56 25.62 -31.94
C VAL A 71 7.27 26.50 -32.97
N SER A 72 7.77 27.68 -32.59
CA SER A 72 8.43 28.61 -33.49
C SER A 72 9.69 27.99 -34.10
N GLY A 73 9.75 27.94 -35.43
CA GLY A 73 10.87 27.37 -36.18
C GLY A 73 10.99 25.85 -36.08
N ALA A 74 9.94 25.14 -35.66
CA ALA A 74 9.85 23.69 -35.78
C ALA A 74 9.59 23.29 -37.24
N ASP A 75 10.28 22.26 -37.72
CA ASP A 75 10.06 21.64 -39.02
C ASP A 75 8.87 20.67 -38.98
N LEU A 76 8.57 20.14 -37.80
CA LEU A 76 7.51 19.16 -37.55
C LEU A 76 6.99 19.28 -36.11
N VAL A 77 5.68 19.13 -35.93
CA VAL A 77 5.05 19.05 -34.62
C VAL A 77 4.35 17.70 -34.46
N VAL A 78 4.66 17.00 -33.37
CA VAL A 78 4.04 15.71 -33.01
C VAL A 78 3.17 15.91 -31.77
N TYR A 79 1.97 15.35 -31.77
CA TYR A 79 1.02 15.52 -30.66
C TYR A 79 0.37 14.19 -30.23
N SER A 80 0.05 14.08 -28.95
CA SER A 80 -0.67 12.93 -28.39
C SER A 80 -2.18 13.02 -28.66
N SER A 81 -2.89 11.91 -28.47
CA SER A 81 -4.36 11.86 -28.58
C SER A 81 -5.08 12.74 -27.54
N ALA A 82 -4.41 13.13 -26.45
CA ALA A 82 -4.97 14.00 -25.42
C ALA A 82 -4.95 15.49 -25.82
N ILE A 83 -4.21 15.87 -26.86
CA ILE A 83 -4.07 17.26 -27.29
C ILE A 83 -5.26 17.65 -28.17
N ARG A 84 -6.03 18.65 -27.71
CA ARG A 84 -7.16 19.21 -28.44
C ARG A 84 -6.73 20.36 -29.36
N PRO A 85 -7.50 20.68 -30.43
CA PRO A 85 -7.16 21.76 -31.36
C PRO A 85 -6.99 23.15 -30.73
N GLU A 86 -7.59 23.38 -29.56
CA GLU A 86 -7.51 24.64 -28.80
C GLU A 86 -6.18 24.81 -28.05
N ASN A 87 -5.34 23.76 -27.99
CA ASN A 87 -4.02 23.86 -27.37
C ASN A 87 -3.20 24.96 -28.07
N PRO A 88 -2.56 25.89 -27.34
CA PRO A 88 -1.89 27.05 -27.92
C PRO A 88 -0.76 26.67 -28.88
N ALA A 89 0.01 25.62 -28.58
CA ALA A 89 1.08 25.13 -29.45
C ALA A 89 0.50 24.48 -30.72
N TYR A 90 -0.58 23.70 -30.59
CA TYR A 90 -1.25 23.07 -31.73
C TYR A 90 -1.84 24.12 -32.68
N ALA A 91 -2.57 25.10 -32.13
CA ALA A 91 -3.19 26.17 -32.90
C ALA A 91 -2.14 27.03 -33.63
N ALA A 92 -1.03 27.35 -32.96
CA ALA A 92 0.08 28.09 -33.56
C ALA A 92 0.76 27.32 -34.70
N ALA A 93 1.04 26.02 -34.50
CA ALA A 93 1.62 25.17 -35.53
C ALA A 93 0.73 25.10 -36.78
N LYS A 94 -0.58 24.93 -36.57
CA LYS A 94 -1.58 24.91 -37.65
C LYS A 94 -1.64 26.25 -38.38
N ALA A 95 -1.64 27.38 -37.66
CA ALA A 95 -1.67 28.71 -38.26
C ALA A 95 -0.40 29.03 -39.06
N ALA A 96 0.75 28.53 -38.62
CA ALA A 96 2.04 28.68 -39.30
C ALA A 96 2.26 27.68 -40.45
N GLY A 97 1.33 26.75 -40.70
CA GLY A 97 1.46 25.72 -41.73
C GLY A 97 2.53 24.67 -41.43
N ILE A 98 2.94 24.53 -40.17
CA ILE A 98 3.91 23.52 -39.75
C ILE A 98 3.23 22.13 -39.82
N PRO A 99 3.86 21.12 -40.44
CA PRO A 99 3.32 19.77 -40.48
C PRO A 99 2.99 19.24 -39.08
N LEU A 100 1.80 18.66 -38.95
CA LEU A 100 1.27 18.09 -37.72
C LEU A 100 1.14 16.57 -37.89
N LEU A 101 1.73 15.79 -36.98
CA LEU A 101 1.62 14.34 -36.94
C LEU A 101 1.09 13.87 -35.60
N ARG A 102 0.21 12.88 -35.64
CA ARG A 102 -0.15 12.13 -34.44
C ARG A 102 1.04 11.29 -33.99
N ARG A 103 1.12 11.03 -32.69
CA ARG A 103 2.07 10.10 -32.06
C ARG A 103 2.31 8.84 -32.91
N ALA A 104 1.25 8.16 -33.30
CA ALA A 104 1.36 6.89 -33.99
C ALA A 104 1.86 7.01 -35.44
N GLU A 105 1.54 8.10 -36.14
CA GLU A 105 2.09 8.36 -37.48
C GLU A 105 3.60 8.62 -37.40
N CYS A 106 4.05 9.32 -36.36
CA CYS A 106 5.46 9.51 -36.07
C CYS A 106 6.15 8.17 -35.75
N LEU A 107 5.54 7.33 -34.90
CA LEU A 107 6.08 6.00 -34.58
C LEU A 107 6.17 5.12 -35.84
N ALA A 108 5.14 5.11 -36.68
CA ALA A 108 5.14 4.38 -37.94
C ALA A 108 6.28 4.87 -38.86
N ALA A 109 6.47 6.20 -38.96
CA ALA A 109 7.54 6.78 -39.76
C ALA A 109 8.93 6.37 -39.26
N ILE A 110 9.16 6.33 -37.93
CA ILE A 110 10.40 5.83 -37.34
C ILE A 110 10.56 4.33 -37.57
N LEU A 111 9.51 3.53 -37.37
CA LEU A 111 9.54 2.08 -37.58
C LEU A 111 9.92 1.72 -39.01
N HIS A 112 9.45 2.48 -40.01
CA HIS A 112 9.81 2.27 -41.42
C HIS A 112 11.28 2.59 -41.75
N THR A 113 12.05 3.18 -40.83
CA THR A 113 13.50 3.39 -41.00
C THR A 113 14.34 2.15 -40.67
N ARG A 114 13.74 1.13 -40.05
CA ARG A 114 14.37 -0.11 -39.60
C ARG A 114 13.50 -1.31 -40.00
N ARG A 115 14.00 -2.54 -39.80
CA ARG A 115 13.15 -3.72 -39.88
C ARG A 115 12.33 -3.83 -38.60
N GLY A 116 11.03 -3.57 -38.67
CA GLY A 116 10.15 -3.57 -37.50
C GLY A 116 9.81 -4.97 -36.98
N ILE A 117 9.84 -5.17 -35.66
CA ILE A 117 9.24 -6.29 -34.94
C ILE A 117 8.08 -5.71 -34.14
N VAL A 118 6.85 -5.94 -34.59
CA VAL A 118 5.65 -5.37 -33.97
C VAL A 118 4.98 -6.41 -33.07
N VAL A 119 4.90 -6.10 -31.78
CA VAL A 119 4.24 -6.96 -30.78
C VAL A 119 2.84 -6.43 -30.50
N SER A 120 1.82 -7.20 -30.86
CA SER A 120 0.42 -6.78 -30.85
C SER A 120 -0.48 -7.79 -30.13
N GLY A 121 -1.62 -7.32 -29.63
CA GLY A 121 -2.65 -8.13 -28.98
C GLY A 121 -3.25 -7.42 -27.76
N THR A 122 -4.41 -7.86 -27.30
CA THR A 122 -5.13 -7.21 -26.19
C THR A 122 -4.29 -7.15 -24.90
N HIS A 123 -3.62 -8.24 -24.54
CA HIS A 123 -2.86 -8.39 -23.30
C HIS A 123 -1.42 -8.88 -23.54
N GLY A 124 -0.50 -8.50 -22.66
CA GLY A 124 0.89 -8.99 -22.64
C GLY A 124 1.88 -8.24 -23.54
N LYS A 125 1.43 -7.23 -24.29
CA LYS A 125 2.24 -6.48 -25.27
C LYS A 125 3.55 -5.94 -24.68
N THR A 126 3.46 -5.17 -23.60
CA THR A 126 4.63 -4.53 -22.96
C THR A 126 5.62 -5.56 -22.42
N THR A 127 5.13 -6.64 -21.82
CA THR A 127 5.97 -7.72 -21.29
C THR A 127 6.70 -8.42 -22.43
N THR A 128 5.99 -8.86 -23.47
CA THR A 128 6.59 -9.60 -24.59
C THR A 128 7.53 -8.74 -25.43
N SER A 129 7.14 -7.51 -25.77
CA SER A 129 8.01 -6.58 -26.53
C SER A 129 9.31 -6.30 -25.77
N SER A 130 9.26 -6.23 -24.45
CA SER A 130 10.45 -6.03 -23.64
C SER A 130 11.32 -7.27 -23.52
N MET A 131 10.72 -8.47 -23.40
CA MET A 131 11.46 -9.73 -23.47
C MET A 131 12.18 -9.87 -24.81
N VAL A 132 11.52 -9.54 -25.92
CA VAL A 132 12.10 -9.59 -27.27
C VAL A 132 13.25 -8.60 -27.38
N ALA A 133 13.04 -7.32 -27.01
CA ALA A 133 14.09 -6.30 -27.07
C ALA A 133 15.31 -6.68 -26.22
N HIS A 134 15.09 -7.19 -25.00
CA HIS A 134 16.16 -7.63 -24.11
C HIS A 134 16.91 -8.84 -24.66
N SER A 135 16.18 -9.88 -25.07
CA SER A 135 16.77 -11.13 -25.56
C SER A 135 17.58 -10.94 -26.84
N LEU A 136 17.07 -10.15 -27.79
CA LEU A 136 17.79 -9.85 -29.03
C LEU A 136 19.05 -9.02 -28.76
N ARG A 137 19.02 -8.11 -27.78
CA ARG A 137 20.19 -7.33 -27.38
C ARG A 137 21.27 -8.20 -26.75
N GLU A 138 20.92 -9.08 -25.82
CA GLU A 138 21.85 -10.05 -25.22
C GLU A 138 22.37 -11.06 -26.24
N ALA A 139 21.58 -11.37 -27.27
CA ALA A 139 22.01 -12.19 -28.40
C ALA A 139 22.92 -11.45 -29.42
N GLY A 140 23.24 -10.17 -29.18
CA GLY A 140 24.13 -9.38 -30.03
C GLY A 140 23.46 -8.72 -31.24
N ILE A 141 22.14 -8.80 -31.39
CA ILE A 141 21.40 -8.18 -32.51
C ILE A 141 21.19 -6.67 -32.28
N GLN A 142 21.28 -6.22 -31.02
CA GLN A 142 21.28 -4.79 -30.62
C GLN A 142 20.13 -3.97 -31.21
N PRO A 143 18.84 -4.39 -31.07
CA PRO A 143 17.73 -3.66 -31.69
C PRO A 143 17.50 -2.28 -31.05
N SER A 144 16.97 -1.35 -31.84
CA SER A 144 16.22 -0.22 -31.29
C SER A 144 14.94 -0.72 -30.64
N HIS A 145 14.39 0.00 -29.67
CA HIS A 145 13.12 -0.40 -29.05
C HIS A 145 12.21 0.77 -28.70
N TYR A 146 10.91 0.51 -28.69
CA TYR A 146 9.83 1.37 -28.22
C TYR A 146 8.77 0.50 -27.53
N VAL A 147 8.70 0.55 -26.20
CA VAL A 147 7.81 -0.27 -25.38
C VAL A 147 6.94 0.60 -24.47
N GLY A 148 5.77 0.10 -24.06
CA GLY A 148 4.78 0.88 -23.32
C GLY A 148 5.17 1.33 -21.91
N ALA A 149 6.20 0.73 -21.30
CA ALA A 149 6.65 1.05 -19.95
C ALA A 149 8.17 0.91 -19.79
N GLU A 150 8.73 1.58 -18.79
CA GLU A 150 10.13 1.39 -18.41
C GLU A 150 10.32 -0.01 -17.80
N ILE A 151 11.26 -0.76 -18.35
CA ILE A 151 11.73 -2.03 -17.81
C ILE A 151 13.15 -1.82 -17.31
N PRO A 152 13.49 -2.18 -16.06
CA PRO A 152 14.82 -1.95 -15.49
C PRO A 152 15.96 -2.47 -16.37
N VAL A 153 15.84 -3.68 -16.94
CA VAL A 153 16.85 -4.26 -17.82
C VAL A 153 16.98 -3.56 -19.18
N LEU A 154 15.97 -2.78 -19.61
CA LEU A 154 16.04 -1.95 -20.82
C LEU A 154 16.56 -0.53 -20.54
N GLY A 155 16.52 -0.07 -19.29
CA GLY A 155 16.92 1.27 -18.84
C GLY A 155 15.90 2.37 -19.17
N ALA A 156 15.35 2.40 -20.38
CA ALA A 156 14.30 3.32 -20.80
C ALA A 156 13.23 2.60 -21.63
N ASN A 157 12.03 3.20 -21.71
CA ASN A 157 10.93 2.70 -22.53
C ASN A 157 11.21 2.80 -24.03
N ALA A 158 12.16 3.64 -24.47
CA ALA A 158 12.65 3.63 -25.84
C ALA A 158 14.16 3.88 -25.91
N ARG A 159 14.79 3.31 -26.94
CA ARG A 159 16.21 3.52 -27.23
C ARG A 159 16.45 3.39 -28.73
N TRP A 160 17.21 4.33 -29.28
CA TRP A 160 17.77 4.20 -30.62
C TRP A 160 19.13 3.48 -30.55
N SER A 161 19.29 2.45 -31.37
CA SER A 161 20.56 1.78 -31.62
C SER A 161 21.06 2.21 -33.00
N GLU A 162 22.26 2.77 -33.08
CA GLU A 162 22.82 3.19 -34.38
C GLU A 162 23.11 1.99 -35.27
N GLU A 163 23.74 0.97 -34.71
CA GLU A 163 24.27 -0.20 -35.42
C GLU A 163 23.21 -1.29 -35.67
N GLY A 164 22.07 -1.26 -34.97
CA GLY A 164 21.07 -2.34 -35.01
C GLY A 164 20.01 -2.22 -36.09
N GLU A 165 19.93 -3.15 -37.04
CA GLU A 165 18.95 -3.12 -38.15
C GLU A 165 17.48 -3.26 -37.71
N TRP A 166 17.24 -3.88 -36.56
CA TRP A 166 15.91 -4.20 -36.06
C TRP A 166 15.38 -3.14 -35.10
N MET A 167 14.06 -2.94 -35.11
CA MET A 167 13.36 -2.13 -34.13
C MET A 167 12.19 -2.90 -33.54
N VAL A 168 12.19 -3.14 -32.24
CA VAL A 168 11.07 -3.74 -31.52
C VAL A 168 10.10 -2.65 -31.11
N ALA A 169 8.83 -2.76 -31.49
CA ALA A 169 7.79 -1.84 -31.05
C ALA A 169 6.56 -2.57 -30.52
N GLU A 170 6.00 -2.01 -29.45
CA GLU A 170 4.65 -2.31 -29.03
C GLU A 170 3.65 -1.73 -30.04
N GLY A 171 2.80 -2.60 -30.58
CA GLY A 171 1.73 -2.26 -31.50
C GLY A 171 0.40 -2.12 -30.75
N ASP A 172 -0.12 -0.91 -30.74
CA ASP A 172 -1.37 -0.54 -30.07
C ASP A 172 -2.55 -0.67 -31.05
N GLU A 173 -3.48 -1.57 -30.75
CA GLU A 173 -4.70 -1.74 -31.53
C GLU A 173 -5.74 -0.65 -31.24
N SER A 174 -5.71 0.03 -30.10
CA SER A 174 -6.85 0.83 -29.62
C SER A 174 -7.24 2.02 -30.50
N ASP A 175 -6.32 2.54 -31.32
CA ASP A 175 -6.50 3.73 -32.15
C ASP A 175 -6.36 3.45 -33.66
N GLY A 176 -6.39 2.17 -34.07
CA GLY A 176 -6.33 1.73 -35.47
C GLY A 176 -4.94 1.81 -36.10
N THR A 177 -3.90 2.09 -35.30
CA THR A 177 -2.57 2.44 -35.83
C THR A 177 -1.74 1.25 -36.28
N LEU A 178 -2.09 0.04 -35.85
CA LEU A 178 -1.50 -1.20 -36.38
C LEU A 178 -1.53 -1.26 -37.92
N ALA A 179 -2.57 -0.72 -38.56
CA ALA A 179 -2.70 -0.70 -40.02
C ALA A 179 -1.64 0.17 -40.72
N LEU A 180 -0.97 1.07 -39.98
CA LEU A 180 0.06 1.96 -40.52
C LEU A 180 1.43 1.29 -40.63
N TYR A 181 1.64 0.16 -39.95
CA TYR A 181 2.95 -0.49 -39.87
C TYR A 181 3.23 -1.42 -41.05
N ARG A 182 4.50 -1.55 -41.42
CA ARG A 182 5.04 -2.52 -42.39
C ARG A 182 6.20 -3.29 -41.77
N PRO A 183 5.91 -4.24 -40.86
CA PRO A 183 6.94 -4.90 -40.08
C PRO A 183 7.67 -5.98 -40.88
N GLY A 184 8.93 -6.23 -40.51
CA GLY A 184 9.66 -7.43 -40.93
C GLY A 184 9.26 -8.67 -40.14
N CYS A 185 8.65 -8.52 -38.96
CA CYS A 185 8.09 -9.59 -38.15
C CYS A 185 6.94 -9.07 -37.29
N SER A 186 5.87 -9.85 -37.15
CA SER A 186 4.73 -9.52 -36.29
C SER A 186 4.49 -10.60 -35.25
N ILE A 187 4.17 -10.20 -34.02
CA ILE A 187 3.73 -11.10 -32.94
C ILE A 187 2.28 -10.77 -32.60
N ILE A 188 1.41 -11.79 -32.59
CA ILE A 188 -0.01 -11.69 -32.24
C ILE A 188 -0.26 -12.54 -30.98
N LEU A 189 -0.37 -11.86 -29.83
CA LEU A 189 -0.48 -12.51 -28.53
C LEU A 189 -1.88 -13.06 -28.26
N ASN A 190 -2.90 -12.26 -28.52
CA ASN A 190 -4.32 -12.55 -28.32
C ASN A 190 -5.15 -11.43 -28.97
N ILE A 191 -6.41 -11.71 -29.29
CA ILE A 191 -7.35 -10.73 -29.85
C ILE A 191 -8.71 -10.95 -29.16
N GLU A 192 -9.10 -10.00 -28.33
CA GLU A 192 -10.37 -9.99 -27.59
C GLU A 192 -11.17 -8.70 -27.90
N ALA A 193 -12.46 -8.70 -27.57
CA ALA A 193 -13.30 -7.53 -27.75
C ALA A 193 -13.00 -6.48 -26.67
N GLU A 194 -12.12 -5.52 -27.00
CA GLU A 194 -11.77 -4.36 -26.19
C GLU A 194 -11.84 -3.08 -27.05
N HIS A 195 -11.90 -1.91 -26.41
CA HIS A 195 -11.95 -0.61 -27.11
C HIS A 195 -13.18 -0.44 -28.02
N LEU A 196 -14.34 -0.93 -27.58
CA LEU A 196 -15.61 -0.82 -28.33
C LEU A 196 -16.17 0.63 -28.42
N ASP A 197 -15.48 1.58 -27.80
CA ASP A 197 -15.65 3.01 -28.02
C ASP A 197 -15.02 3.48 -29.35
N HIS A 198 -14.04 2.74 -29.86
CA HIS A 198 -13.39 2.96 -31.15
C HIS A 198 -13.87 1.95 -32.21
N TYR A 199 -13.97 0.68 -31.85
CA TYR A 199 -14.37 -0.42 -32.74
C TYR A 199 -15.84 -0.78 -32.58
N LYS A 200 -16.49 -1.10 -33.70
CA LYS A 200 -17.89 -1.55 -33.70
C LYS A 200 -18.06 -2.92 -33.06
N ASP A 201 -17.19 -3.87 -33.41
CA ASP A 201 -17.27 -5.27 -33.01
C ASP A 201 -15.89 -5.95 -33.18
N LEU A 202 -15.81 -7.21 -32.73
CA LEU A 202 -14.59 -8.01 -32.83
C LEU A 202 -14.13 -8.22 -34.28
N ASP A 203 -15.04 -8.23 -35.25
CA ASP A 203 -14.68 -8.44 -36.66
C ASP A 203 -13.93 -7.24 -37.24
N GLU A 204 -14.26 -6.02 -36.81
CA GLU A 204 -13.48 -4.83 -37.15
C GLU A 204 -12.06 -4.88 -36.57
N ILE A 205 -11.91 -5.34 -35.33
CA ILE A 205 -10.60 -5.55 -34.70
C ILE A 205 -9.81 -6.60 -35.51
N LYS A 206 -10.41 -7.74 -35.84
CA LYS A 206 -9.78 -8.77 -36.68
C LYS A 206 -9.30 -8.22 -38.01
N ALA A 207 -10.07 -7.32 -38.65
CA ALA A 207 -9.68 -6.71 -39.92
C ALA A 207 -8.39 -5.87 -39.80
N VAL A 208 -8.21 -5.15 -38.68
CA VAL A 208 -6.98 -4.40 -38.40
C VAL A 208 -5.77 -5.32 -38.23
N PHE A 209 -5.93 -6.43 -37.50
CA PHE A 209 -4.85 -7.43 -37.35
C PHE A 209 -4.55 -8.15 -38.67
N ALA A 210 -5.58 -8.52 -39.45
CA ALA A 210 -5.39 -9.12 -40.77
C ALA A 210 -4.65 -8.17 -41.72
N LYS A 211 -4.89 -6.85 -41.60
CA LYS A 211 -4.17 -5.83 -42.34
C LYS A 211 -2.69 -5.79 -41.96
N LEU A 212 -2.35 -5.80 -40.67
CA LEU A 212 -0.97 -5.92 -40.17
C LEU A 212 -0.27 -7.18 -40.72
N VAL A 213 -0.94 -8.34 -40.64
CA VAL A 213 -0.43 -9.62 -41.17
C VAL A 213 -0.14 -9.50 -42.67
N SER A 214 -1.05 -8.93 -43.45
CA SER A 214 -0.87 -8.74 -44.89
C SER A 214 0.29 -7.80 -45.27
N GLN A 215 0.68 -6.92 -44.34
CA GLN A 215 1.77 -5.96 -44.47
C GLN A 215 3.10 -6.44 -43.85
N THR A 216 3.12 -7.66 -43.30
CA THR A 216 4.32 -8.23 -42.70
C THR A 216 5.16 -8.93 -43.76
N ASP A 217 6.42 -8.52 -43.90
CA ASP A 217 7.33 -9.05 -44.93
C ASP A 217 8.07 -10.34 -44.51
N GLY A 218 7.95 -10.75 -43.24
CA GLY A 218 8.59 -11.96 -42.70
C GLY A 218 7.66 -12.75 -41.77
N PRO A 219 8.19 -13.41 -40.72
CA PRO A 219 7.41 -14.34 -39.92
C PRO A 219 6.33 -13.64 -39.08
N VAL A 220 5.16 -14.26 -39.02
CA VAL A 220 4.08 -13.92 -38.09
C VAL A 220 4.01 -14.98 -37.01
N VAL A 221 4.38 -14.59 -35.79
CA VAL A 221 4.34 -15.43 -34.59
C VAL A 221 2.98 -15.25 -33.91
N TYR A 222 2.23 -16.32 -33.65
CA TYR A 222 0.89 -16.20 -33.07
C TYR A 222 0.59 -17.24 -31.99
N CYS A 223 -0.24 -16.86 -31.02
CA CYS A 223 -0.64 -17.71 -29.92
C CYS A 223 -1.77 -18.66 -30.30
N LYS A 224 -1.55 -19.97 -30.13
CA LYS A 224 -2.55 -21.01 -30.37
C LYS A 224 -3.61 -21.11 -29.26
N GLU A 225 -3.34 -20.53 -28.09
CA GLU A 225 -4.28 -20.45 -26.97
C GLU A 225 -5.37 -19.38 -27.18
N CYS A 226 -5.27 -18.59 -28.25
CA CYS A 226 -6.32 -17.66 -28.68
C CYS A 226 -6.84 -18.06 -30.06
N ALA A 227 -8.11 -18.47 -30.12
CA ALA A 227 -8.76 -18.91 -31.36
C ALA A 227 -8.74 -17.83 -32.45
N VAL A 228 -8.96 -16.57 -32.06
CA VAL A 228 -8.98 -15.42 -32.99
C VAL A 228 -7.57 -15.08 -33.49
N ALA A 229 -6.56 -15.11 -32.60
CA ALA A 229 -5.17 -14.95 -33.02
C ALA A 229 -4.73 -16.06 -33.98
N THR A 230 -5.21 -17.29 -33.76
CA THR A 230 -4.98 -18.43 -34.66
C THR A 230 -5.66 -18.21 -36.02
N GLU A 231 -6.93 -17.80 -36.03
CA GLU A 231 -7.70 -17.50 -37.24
C GLU A 231 -6.96 -16.49 -38.14
N VAL A 232 -6.44 -15.41 -37.55
CA VAL A 232 -5.77 -14.32 -38.28
C VAL A 232 -4.31 -14.65 -38.61
N GLY A 233 -3.53 -15.09 -37.63
CA GLY A 233 -2.09 -15.30 -37.76
C GLY A 233 -1.71 -16.46 -38.68
N SER A 234 -2.53 -17.51 -38.71
CA SER A 234 -2.28 -18.69 -39.57
C SER A 234 -2.39 -18.39 -41.07
N GLN A 235 -3.00 -17.26 -41.46
CA GLN A 235 -3.11 -16.82 -42.86
C GLN A 235 -1.81 -16.21 -43.42
N ALA A 236 -0.82 -15.95 -42.56
CA ALA A 236 0.45 -15.39 -43.01
C ALA A 236 1.23 -16.38 -43.90
N LYS A 237 2.03 -15.84 -44.83
CA LYS A 237 2.89 -16.66 -45.70
C LYS A 237 3.90 -17.49 -44.90
N GLU A 238 4.47 -16.89 -43.86
CA GLU A 238 5.37 -17.52 -42.91
C GLU A 238 4.76 -17.44 -41.50
N SER A 239 3.95 -18.42 -41.15
CA SER A 239 3.25 -18.46 -39.87
C SER A 239 3.96 -19.39 -38.89
N VAL A 240 4.07 -18.96 -37.62
CA VAL A 240 4.74 -19.69 -36.55
C VAL A 240 3.87 -19.65 -35.30
N SER A 241 3.43 -20.81 -34.84
CA SER A 241 2.55 -20.95 -33.68
C SER A 241 3.32 -21.22 -32.39
N TYR A 242 2.84 -20.66 -31.28
CA TYR A 242 3.27 -21.05 -29.94
C TYR A 242 2.07 -21.32 -29.02
N GLY A 243 2.22 -22.18 -28.02
CA GLY A 243 1.14 -22.52 -27.10
C GLY A 243 1.50 -23.65 -26.13
N TRP A 244 0.48 -24.24 -25.50
CA TRP A 244 0.67 -25.36 -24.58
C TRP A 244 0.80 -26.70 -25.31
N SER A 245 0.06 -26.87 -26.41
CA SER A 245 0.04 -28.14 -27.15
C SER A 245 -0.24 -27.93 -28.63
N GLY A 246 0.30 -28.83 -29.47
CA GLY A 246 0.05 -28.83 -30.91
C GLY A 246 0.50 -27.56 -31.64
N ALA A 247 1.40 -26.77 -31.06
CA ALA A 247 2.00 -25.59 -31.68
C ALA A 247 3.47 -25.87 -32.06
N ASP A 248 4.05 -25.02 -32.90
CA ASP A 248 5.45 -25.16 -33.33
C ASP A 248 6.42 -24.99 -32.15
N TYR A 249 6.07 -24.12 -31.20
CA TYR A 249 6.77 -23.92 -29.93
C TYR A 249 5.87 -24.20 -28.74
N THR A 250 6.29 -25.11 -27.86
CA THR A 250 5.57 -25.43 -26.62
C THR A 250 6.48 -25.43 -25.40
N ALA A 251 5.86 -25.34 -24.22
CA ALA A 251 6.54 -25.47 -22.93
C ALA A 251 6.11 -26.77 -22.23
N ALA A 252 7.09 -27.58 -21.83
CA ALA A 252 6.92 -28.78 -21.02
C ALA A 252 7.55 -28.59 -19.62
N GLU A 253 7.22 -29.48 -18.67
CA GLU A 253 7.83 -29.51 -17.33
C GLU A 253 7.84 -28.15 -16.59
N ILE A 254 6.73 -27.41 -16.70
CA ILE A 254 6.57 -26.08 -16.10
C ILE A 254 6.58 -26.19 -14.57
N ARG A 255 7.52 -25.49 -13.95
CA ARG A 255 7.79 -25.48 -12.51
C ARG A 255 7.83 -24.04 -12.01
N GLU A 256 6.95 -23.70 -11.07
CA GLU A 256 7.00 -22.40 -10.39
C GLU A 256 8.10 -22.41 -9.33
N LEU A 257 8.99 -21.43 -9.39
CA LEU A 257 10.06 -21.15 -8.43
C LEU A 257 9.68 -19.91 -7.58
N ARG A 258 10.46 -19.56 -6.56
CA ARG A 258 10.18 -18.39 -5.71
C ARG A 258 10.38 -17.07 -6.49
N GLY A 259 9.37 -16.65 -7.23
CA GLY A 259 9.39 -15.42 -8.04
C GLY A 259 9.87 -15.60 -9.48
N ALA A 260 10.02 -16.84 -9.95
CA ALA A 260 10.47 -17.20 -11.29
C ALA A 260 9.71 -18.45 -11.78
N THR A 261 9.77 -18.76 -13.07
CA THR A 261 9.17 -19.98 -13.62
C THR A 261 10.18 -20.70 -14.51
N ALA A 262 10.39 -22.00 -14.28
CA ALA A 262 11.26 -22.85 -15.10
C ALA A 262 10.43 -23.76 -16.02
N PHE A 263 10.88 -23.99 -17.24
CA PHE A 263 10.21 -24.87 -18.21
C PHE A 263 11.18 -25.33 -19.31
N THR A 264 10.83 -26.44 -19.97
CA THR A 264 11.57 -26.97 -21.12
C THR A 264 10.89 -26.54 -22.42
N VAL A 265 11.64 -25.91 -23.31
CA VAL A 265 11.15 -25.46 -24.62
C VAL A 265 11.26 -26.60 -25.62
N VAL A 266 10.16 -26.87 -26.32
CA VAL A 266 10.07 -27.87 -27.39
C VAL A 266 9.73 -27.16 -28.69
N ARG A 267 10.53 -27.39 -29.73
CA ARG A 267 10.32 -26.86 -31.08
C ARG A 267 10.05 -28.02 -32.04
N ASN A 268 8.86 -28.06 -32.65
CA ASN A 268 8.45 -29.12 -33.58
C ASN A 268 8.64 -30.55 -33.03
N GLY A 269 8.43 -30.74 -31.72
CA GLY A 269 8.62 -32.02 -31.03
C GLY A 269 10.05 -32.30 -30.55
N GLU A 270 11.03 -31.46 -30.90
CA GLU A 270 12.42 -31.59 -30.43
C GLU A 270 12.70 -30.65 -29.25
N ILE A 271 13.43 -31.13 -28.23
CA ILE A 271 13.82 -30.30 -27.09
C ILE A 271 14.87 -29.28 -27.54
N LEU A 272 14.54 -28.00 -27.41
CA LEU A 272 15.47 -26.90 -27.68
C LEU A 272 16.35 -26.62 -26.45
N GLY A 273 15.78 -26.76 -25.25
CA GLY A 273 16.48 -26.69 -23.97
C GLY A 273 15.63 -26.09 -22.85
N ASP A 274 16.25 -25.90 -21.68
CA ASP A 274 15.58 -25.35 -20.51
C ASP A 274 15.68 -23.83 -20.43
N VAL A 275 14.62 -23.20 -19.91
CA VAL A 275 14.52 -21.78 -19.62
C VAL A 275 14.09 -21.61 -18.18
N GLU A 276 14.81 -20.73 -17.47
CA GLU A 276 14.34 -20.13 -16.22
C GLU A 276 13.96 -18.70 -16.55
N LEU A 277 12.70 -18.34 -16.31
CA LEU A 277 12.16 -17.01 -16.55
C LEU A 277 12.16 -16.25 -15.23
N GLY A 278 12.80 -15.08 -15.18
CA GLY A 278 12.96 -14.26 -13.97
C GLY A 278 11.67 -13.64 -13.41
N ILE A 279 10.51 -13.99 -13.96
CA ILE A 279 9.18 -13.59 -13.48
C ILE A 279 8.24 -14.80 -13.40
N PRO A 280 7.27 -14.81 -12.47
CA PRO A 280 6.37 -15.93 -12.30
C PRO A 280 5.20 -15.89 -13.29
N GLY A 281 4.49 -17.02 -13.40
CA GLY A 281 3.16 -17.11 -14.01
C GLY A 281 3.14 -17.71 -15.42
N ARG A 282 2.15 -18.58 -15.64
CA ARG A 282 1.97 -19.30 -16.91
C ARG A 282 1.74 -18.37 -18.12
N HIS A 283 1.04 -17.26 -17.95
CA HIS A 283 0.88 -16.29 -19.04
C HIS A 283 2.24 -15.68 -19.47
N ASN A 284 3.19 -15.53 -18.54
CA ASN A 284 4.54 -15.08 -18.87
C ASN A 284 5.38 -16.17 -19.55
N VAL A 285 5.10 -17.46 -19.30
CA VAL A 285 5.66 -18.55 -20.11
C VAL A 285 5.19 -18.45 -21.57
N LEU A 286 3.92 -18.14 -21.82
CA LEU A 286 3.42 -17.90 -23.18
C LEU A 286 4.11 -16.68 -23.84
N ASN A 287 4.28 -15.58 -23.09
CA ASN A 287 5.02 -14.41 -23.56
C ASN A 287 6.49 -14.76 -23.89
N ALA A 288 7.13 -15.58 -23.05
CA ALA A 288 8.48 -16.05 -23.26
C ALA A 288 8.58 -16.98 -24.49
N LEU A 289 7.60 -17.85 -24.73
CA LEU A 289 7.54 -18.67 -25.95
C LEU A 289 7.41 -17.81 -27.21
N ALA A 290 6.60 -16.75 -27.18
CA ALA A 290 6.53 -15.79 -28.29
C ALA A 290 7.88 -15.11 -28.55
N CYS A 291 8.59 -14.73 -27.48
CA CYS A 291 9.93 -14.16 -27.55
C CYS A 291 10.94 -15.16 -28.13
N ILE A 292 10.95 -16.40 -27.64
CA ILE A 292 11.86 -17.47 -28.10
C ILE A 292 11.61 -17.81 -29.56
N ALA A 293 10.34 -17.98 -29.96
CA ALA A 293 9.98 -18.25 -31.34
C ALA A 293 10.44 -17.12 -32.27
N THR A 294 10.26 -15.86 -31.85
CA THR A 294 10.74 -14.70 -32.61
C THR A 294 12.26 -14.68 -32.71
N ALA A 295 12.97 -14.84 -31.59
CA ALA A 295 14.42 -14.80 -31.55
C ALA A 295 15.06 -15.93 -32.38
N ASP A 296 14.52 -17.15 -32.32
CA ASP A 296 14.98 -18.28 -33.13
C ASP A 296 14.79 -18.01 -34.63
N ARG A 297 13.66 -17.44 -35.04
CA ARG A 297 13.40 -17.06 -36.45
C ARG A 297 14.31 -15.95 -36.96
N LEU A 298 14.82 -15.12 -36.05
CA LEU A 298 15.82 -14.08 -36.36
C LEU A 298 17.26 -14.59 -36.24
N GLY A 299 17.48 -15.88 -35.94
CA GLY A 299 18.80 -16.50 -35.89
C GLY A 299 19.58 -16.25 -34.59
N ALA A 300 18.91 -15.85 -33.50
CA ALA A 300 19.55 -15.67 -32.20
C ALA A 300 19.92 -17.03 -31.56
N ASP A 301 21.06 -17.09 -30.88
CA ASP A 301 21.46 -18.28 -30.11
C ASP A 301 20.51 -18.47 -28.91
N PHE A 302 19.83 -19.62 -28.86
CA PHE A 302 18.92 -20.00 -27.78
C PHE A 302 19.54 -19.88 -26.38
N ARG A 303 20.85 -20.16 -26.22
CA ARG A 303 21.53 -20.05 -24.92
C ARG A 303 21.59 -18.60 -24.43
N LEU A 304 21.77 -17.65 -25.35
CA LEU A 304 21.78 -16.22 -25.02
C LEU A 304 20.37 -15.73 -24.71
N VAL A 305 19.37 -16.18 -25.48
CA VAL A 305 17.96 -15.88 -25.23
C VAL A 305 17.51 -16.43 -23.87
N SER A 306 17.82 -17.69 -23.55
CA SER A 306 17.49 -18.31 -22.26
C SER A 306 18.15 -17.56 -21.08
N ARG A 307 19.42 -17.16 -21.22
CA ARG A 307 20.10 -16.33 -20.21
C ARG A 307 19.44 -14.96 -20.04
N ALA A 308 19.04 -14.32 -21.15
CA ALA A 308 18.36 -13.03 -21.12
C ALA A 308 17.02 -13.12 -20.39
N LEU A 309 16.22 -14.16 -20.67
CA LEU A 309 14.94 -14.41 -20.00
C LEU A 309 15.12 -14.69 -18.50
N ASN A 310 16.20 -15.34 -18.07
CA ASN A 310 16.52 -15.52 -16.65
C ASN A 310 16.80 -14.17 -15.96
N SER A 311 17.57 -13.30 -16.60
CA SER A 311 17.84 -11.95 -16.07
C SER A 311 16.66 -10.98 -16.12
N PHE A 312 15.54 -11.38 -16.73
CA PHE A 312 14.38 -10.51 -16.93
C PHE A 312 13.59 -10.35 -15.62
N ALA A 313 13.72 -9.18 -14.98
CA ALA A 313 13.07 -8.89 -13.69
C ALA A 313 11.65 -8.30 -13.81
N GLY A 314 11.01 -8.42 -14.98
CA GLY A 314 9.66 -7.88 -15.21
C GLY A 314 9.61 -6.37 -15.43
N ALA A 315 8.41 -5.88 -15.77
CA ALA A 315 8.14 -4.44 -15.79
C ALA A 315 7.78 -3.97 -14.38
N LYS A 316 8.06 -2.70 -14.07
CA LYS A 316 7.51 -2.07 -12.87
C LYS A 316 5.99 -2.26 -12.87
N ARG A 317 5.43 -2.58 -11.70
CA ARG A 317 4.00 -2.82 -11.50
C ARG A 317 3.42 -3.98 -12.31
N ARG A 318 4.20 -4.98 -12.71
CA ARG A 318 3.67 -6.23 -13.32
C ARG A 318 4.11 -7.41 -12.47
N PHE A 319 3.22 -7.84 -11.57
CA PHE A 319 3.50 -8.78 -10.49
C PHE A 319 4.80 -8.45 -9.73
N GLU A 320 5.03 -7.16 -9.48
CA GLU A 320 6.26 -6.64 -8.87
C GLU A 320 6.26 -6.96 -7.37
N THR A 321 7.26 -7.72 -6.89
CA THR A 321 7.40 -7.96 -5.46
C THR A 321 7.96 -6.71 -4.76
N LYS A 322 7.12 -6.02 -3.97
CA LYS A 322 7.49 -4.84 -3.18
C LYS A 322 8.13 -5.22 -1.84
N TYR A 323 7.71 -6.35 -1.28
CA TYR A 323 8.20 -6.87 0.00
C TYR A 323 8.12 -8.39 0.04
N LEU A 324 9.13 -9.02 0.65
CA LEU A 324 9.15 -10.46 0.87
C LEU A 324 9.88 -10.77 2.18
N SER A 325 9.15 -11.36 3.13
CA SER A 325 9.71 -11.94 4.35
C SER A 325 9.24 -13.39 4.51
N SER A 326 9.66 -14.05 5.59
CA SER A 326 9.12 -15.36 5.98
C SER A 326 7.64 -15.29 6.41
N ARG A 327 7.13 -14.09 6.73
CA ARG A 327 5.77 -13.86 7.22
C ARG A 327 4.85 -13.31 6.14
N ILE A 328 5.28 -12.37 5.31
CA ILE A 328 4.41 -11.64 4.39
C ILE A 328 5.06 -11.52 3.01
N ARG A 329 4.24 -11.55 1.96
CA ARG A 329 4.61 -11.09 0.62
C ARG A 329 3.70 -9.94 0.19
N ILE A 330 4.28 -8.88 -0.37
CA ILE A 330 3.54 -7.78 -0.99
C ILE A 330 3.91 -7.72 -2.48
N VAL A 331 2.89 -7.75 -3.33
CA VAL A 331 2.98 -7.65 -4.78
C VAL A 331 2.20 -6.43 -5.26
N ASP A 332 2.73 -5.71 -6.25
CA ASP A 332 2.00 -4.69 -7.00
C ASP A 332 1.77 -5.15 -8.45
N ASP A 333 0.55 -4.96 -8.94
CA ASP A 333 0.20 -5.31 -10.31
C ASP A 333 -0.74 -4.27 -10.96
N TYR A 334 -0.43 -3.92 -12.20
CA TYR A 334 -1.11 -2.91 -13.01
C TYR A 334 -2.42 -3.42 -13.61
N GLY A 335 -2.71 -4.72 -13.50
CA GLY A 335 -3.93 -5.33 -14.01
C GLY A 335 -5.18 -4.55 -13.59
N HIS A 336 -5.98 -4.16 -14.57
CA HIS A 336 -7.17 -3.33 -14.39
C HIS A 336 -8.34 -3.78 -15.26
N HIS A 337 -8.17 -4.84 -16.06
CA HIS A 337 -9.22 -5.58 -16.74
C HIS A 337 -9.47 -6.93 -16.06
N PRO A 338 -10.72 -7.47 -15.99
CA PRO A 338 -11.00 -8.76 -15.34
C PRO A 338 -10.08 -9.91 -15.78
N THR A 339 -9.75 -10.01 -17.07
CA THR A 339 -8.80 -11.02 -17.59
C THR A 339 -7.41 -10.90 -16.94
N GLU A 340 -6.90 -9.68 -16.78
CA GLU A 340 -5.61 -9.42 -16.14
C GLU A 340 -5.66 -9.75 -14.64
N LEU A 341 -6.72 -9.33 -13.95
CA LEU A 341 -6.93 -9.67 -12.54
C LEU A 341 -6.94 -11.19 -12.33
N ALA A 342 -7.62 -11.94 -13.21
CA ALA A 342 -7.68 -13.39 -13.12
C ALA A 342 -6.30 -14.03 -13.28
N ALA A 343 -5.49 -13.55 -14.23
CA ALA A 343 -4.11 -14.01 -14.42
C ALA A 343 -3.22 -13.70 -13.20
N THR A 344 -3.36 -12.50 -12.61
CA THR A 344 -2.63 -12.09 -11.41
C THR A 344 -3.02 -12.94 -10.19
N LEU A 345 -4.31 -13.17 -9.96
CA LEU A 345 -4.79 -14.00 -8.85
C LEU A 345 -4.42 -15.47 -9.02
N GLN A 346 -4.47 -16.00 -10.24
CA GLN A 346 -3.99 -17.35 -10.53
C GLN A 346 -2.49 -17.49 -10.20
N THR A 347 -1.68 -16.50 -10.60
CA THR A 347 -0.24 -16.48 -10.30
C THR A 347 -0.02 -16.41 -8.79
N ALA A 348 -0.75 -15.55 -8.07
CA ALA A 348 -0.69 -15.46 -6.62
C ALA A 348 -1.03 -16.79 -5.93
N ARG A 349 -2.07 -17.49 -6.38
CA ARG A 349 -2.45 -18.81 -5.84
C ARG A 349 -1.41 -19.90 -6.10
N SER A 350 -0.73 -19.85 -7.25
CA SER A 350 0.33 -20.81 -7.57
C SER A 350 1.51 -20.77 -6.59
N LEU A 351 1.73 -19.62 -5.93
CA LEU A 351 2.74 -19.42 -4.90
C LEU A 351 2.38 -20.06 -3.56
N LYS A 352 1.17 -20.63 -3.44
CA LYS A 352 0.63 -21.31 -2.25
C LYS A 352 0.74 -20.46 -0.96
N PRO A 353 0.25 -19.20 -0.97
CA PRO A 353 0.19 -18.40 0.26
C PRO A 353 -0.87 -18.97 1.22
N GLY A 354 -0.81 -18.56 2.49
CA GLY A 354 -1.86 -18.85 3.47
C GLY A 354 -3.18 -18.20 3.04
N ARG A 355 -3.15 -16.88 2.80
CA ARG A 355 -4.27 -16.15 2.18
C ARG A 355 -3.77 -15.22 1.06
N VAL A 356 -4.63 -14.96 0.09
CA VAL A 356 -4.50 -13.89 -0.91
C VAL A 356 -5.39 -12.73 -0.50
N VAL A 357 -4.76 -11.63 -0.11
CA VAL A 357 -5.41 -10.37 0.26
C VAL A 357 -5.24 -9.39 -0.90
N VAL A 358 -6.31 -8.74 -1.34
CA VAL A 358 -6.28 -7.81 -2.48
C VAL A 358 -6.75 -6.43 -2.05
N LEU A 359 -6.01 -5.39 -2.41
CA LEU A 359 -6.49 -4.02 -2.47
C LEU A 359 -6.62 -3.63 -3.95
N PHE A 360 -7.86 -3.54 -4.43
CA PHE A 360 -8.18 -3.25 -5.82
C PHE A 360 -8.67 -1.80 -5.97
N GLN A 361 -8.05 -1.06 -6.89
CA GLN A 361 -8.50 0.26 -7.31
C GLN A 361 -9.05 0.18 -8.75
N PRO A 362 -10.37 0.35 -8.94
CA PRO A 362 -10.96 0.38 -10.27
C PRO A 362 -10.44 1.57 -11.08
N HIS A 363 -10.28 1.41 -12.39
CA HIS A 363 -9.77 2.45 -13.28
C HIS A 363 -10.80 2.82 -14.35
N ARG A 364 -11.21 4.10 -14.36
CA ARG A 364 -12.30 4.71 -15.15
C ARG A 364 -13.72 4.32 -14.70
N TYR A 365 -14.64 5.28 -14.72
CA TYR A 365 -16.05 5.08 -14.38
C TYR A 365 -16.76 4.27 -15.46
N THR A 366 -16.49 4.56 -16.74
CA THR A 366 -17.08 3.85 -17.88
C THR A 366 -16.81 2.34 -17.84
N ARG A 367 -15.55 1.94 -17.60
CA ARG A 367 -15.15 0.54 -17.45
C ARG A 367 -15.77 -0.11 -16.22
N THR A 368 -15.77 0.61 -15.09
CA THR A 368 -16.38 0.12 -13.84
C THR A 368 -17.86 -0.20 -14.05
N GLN A 369 -18.59 0.68 -14.75
CA GLN A 369 -19.99 0.47 -15.09
C GLN A 369 -20.19 -0.73 -16.02
N ALA A 370 -19.37 -0.86 -17.07
CA ALA A 370 -19.52 -1.89 -18.08
C ALA A 370 -19.19 -3.31 -17.58
N LEU A 371 -18.17 -3.44 -16.73
CA LEU A 371 -17.59 -4.73 -16.34
C LEU A 371 -17.78 -5.08 -14.86
N ALA A 372 -18.70 -4.43 -14.15
CA ALA A 372 -18.90 -4.61 -12.71
C ALA A 372 -19.13 -6.09 -12.32
N GLU A 373 -19.94 -6.81 -13.09
CA GLU A 373 -20.25 -8.23 -12.84
C GLU A 373 -19.02 -9.13 -13.05
N ASP A 374 -18.20 -8.85 -14.07
CA ASP A 374 -16.98 -9.61 -14.35
C ASP A 374 -15.89 -9.34 -13.30
N PHE A 375 -15.74 -8.08 -12.85
CA PHE A 375 -14.87 -7.76 -11.72
C PHE A 375 -15.31 -8.51 -10.45
N GLY A 376 -16.61 -8.48 -10.14
CA GLY A 376 -17.16 -9.19 -8.98
C GLY A 376 -16.81 -10.68 -9.00
N LYS A 377 -16.94 -11.32 -10.17
CA LYS A 377 -16.66 -12.73 -10.36
C LYS A 377 -15.18 -13.07 -10.20
N VAL A 378 -14.29 -12.27 -10.78
CA VAL A 378 -12.85 -12.54 -10.73
C VAL A 378 -12.28 -12.33 -9.32
N LEU A 379 -12.77 -11.32 -8.60
CA LEU A 379 -12.29 -11.00 -7.26
C LEU A 379 -12.61 -12.08 -6.21
N HIS A 380 -13.59 -12.96 -6.47
CA HIS A 380 -13.87 -14.13 -5.62
C HIS A 380 -12.71 -15.12 -5.48
N ALA A 381 -11.72 -15.05 -6.37
CA ALA A 381 -10.54 -15.92 -6.28
C ALA A 381 -9.60 -15.56 -5.11
N ALA A 382 -9.77 -14.39 -4.49
CA ALA A 382 -9.03 -13.93 -3.31
C ALA A 382 -9.79 -14.27 -2.00
N ASP A 383 -9.08 -14.32 -0.88
CA ASP A 383 -9.68 -14.63 0.43
C ASP A 383 -10.25 -13.37 1.10
N LYS A 384 -9.67 -12.21 0.81
CA LYS A 384 -10.11 -10.90 1.30
C LYS A 384 -9.86 -9.85 0.23
N VAL A 385 -10.86 -9.02 -0.06
CA VAL A 385 -10.75 -7.97 -1.06
C VAL A 385 -11.24 -6.65 -0.51
N PHE A 386 -10.40 -5.64 -0.60
CA PHE A 386 -10.74 -4.24 -0.37
C PHE A 386 -10.87 -3.54 -1.72
N VAL A 387 -11.97 -2.85 -1.97
CA VAL A 387 -12.20 -2.08 -3.20
C VAL A 387 -12.21 -0.60 -2.85
N SER A 388 -11.30 0.17 -3.44
CA SER A 388 -11.26 1.63 -3.28
C SER A 388 -12.20 2.34 -4.24
N ASP A 389 -12.29 3.67 -4.09
CA ASP A 389 -12.95 4.48 -5.10
C ASP A 389 -12.22 4.43 -6.45
N VAL A 390 -12.99 4.76 -7.50
CA VAL A 390 -12.56 4.69 -8.88
C VAL A 390 -11.48 5.74 -9.14
N TYR A 391 -10.34 5.32 -9.70
CA TYR A 391 -9.37 6.23 -10.27
C TYR A 391 -9.92 6.79 -11.61
N PRO A 392 -10.18 8.11 -11.70
CA PRO A 392 -10.99 8.66 -12.80
C PRO A 392 -10.27 8.68 -14.15
N ALA A 393 -8.94 8.77 -14.16
CA ALA A 393 -8.13 8.87 -15.38
C ALA A 393 -8.65 9.91 -16.40
N SER A 394 -9.02 11.10 -15.91
CA SER A 394 -9.61 12.23 -16.65
C SER A 394 -11.09 12.12 -17.04
N GLU A 395 -11.80 11.07 -16.61
CA GLU A 395 -13.27 11.00 -16.76
C GLU A 395 -13.97 11.87 -15.71
N LEU A 396 -15.12 12.43 -16.09
CA LEU A 396 -16.04 13.01 -15.12
C LEU A 396 -16.76 11.87 -14.36
N PRO A 397 -17.01 12.02 -13.05
CA PRO A 397 -17.78 11.04 -12.31
C PRO A 397 -19.14 10.74 -12.94
N ILE A 398 -19.46 9.45 -13.08
CA ILE A 398 -20.77 9.00 -13.52
C ILE A 398 -21.65 8.83 -12.26
N PRO A 399 -22.81 9.50 -12.16
CA PRO A 399 -23.68 9.38 -11.00
C PRO A 399 -24.02 7.92 -10.66
N GLY A 400 -23.79 7.52 -9.40
CA GLY A 400 -24.06 6.16 -8.91
C GLY A 400 -23.00 5.12 -9.24
N ILE A 401 -21.91 5.49 -9.94
CA ILE A 401 -20.79 4.59 -10.23
C ILE A 401 -19.60 4.91 -9.32
N SER A 402 -19.18 3.91 -8.54
CA SER A 402 -18.04 4.00 -7.62
C SER A 402 -17.43 2.61 -7.39
N GLY A 403 -16.45 2.50 -6.47
CA GLY A 403 -15.95 1.18 -6.03
C GLY A 403 -17.06 0.28 -5.49
N ASP A 404 -18.07 0.87 -4.85
CA ASP A 404 -19.24 0.15 -4.34
C ASP A 404 -20.03 -0.55 -5.45
N THR A 405 -20.00 -0.06 -6.70
CA THR A 405 -20.65 -0.74 -7.82
C THR A 405 -20.12 -2.17 -7.98
N ILE A 406 -18.80 -2.35 -7.83
CA ILE A 406 -18.14 -3.66 -7.90
C ILE A 406 -18.41 -4.47 -6.63
N VAL A 407 -18.35 -3.85 -5.45
CA VAL A 407 -18.66 -4.52 -4.17
C VAL A 407 -20.07 -5.10 -4.19
N GLN A 408 -21.06 -4.35 -4.68
CA GLN A 408 -22.44 -4.82 -4.78
C GLN A 408 -22.60 -5.93 -5.82
N ALA A 409 -21.88 -5.87 -6.95
CA ALA A 409 -21.85 -6.96 -7.91
C ALA A 409 -21.25 -8.25 -7.31
N ALA A 410 -20.10 -8.14 -6.65
CA ALA A 410 -19.46 -9.26 -5.96
C ALA A 410 -20.38 -9.88 -4.88
N ARG A 411 -21.06 -9.04 -4.09
CA ARG A 411 -22.03 -9.50 -3.06
C ARG A 411 -23.22 -10.23 -3.65
N ARG A 412 -23.79 -9.76 -4.76
CA ARG A 412 -24.88 -10.48 -5.47
C ARG A 412 -24.46 -11.88 -5.89
N GLN A 413 -23.17 -12.09 -6.10
CA GLN A 413 -22.59 -13.38 -6.48
C GLN A 413 -22.10 -14.20 -5.26
N GLY A 414 -22.28 -13.73 -4.02
CA GLY A 414 -21.87 -14.41 -2.78
C GLY A 414 -20.52 -13.98 -2.20
N GLY A 415 -19.93 -12.89 -2.69
CA GLY A 415 -18.62 -12.38 -2.27
C GLY A 415 -18.66 -11.45 -1.06
N ASP A 416 -19.09 -11.93 0.11
CA ASP A 416 -19.15 -11.11 1.35
C ASP A 416 -17.77 -10.65 1.85
N HIS A 417 -16.71 -11.32 1.44
CA HIS A 417 -15.31 -10.97 1.73
C HIS A 417 -14.79 -9.81 0.85
N VAL A 418 -15.58 -9.36 -0.13
CA VAL A 418 -15.31 -8.16 -0.92
C VAL A 418 -15.97 -6.97 -0.24
N VAL A 419 -15.15 -6.05 0.27
CA VAL A 419 -15.59 -4.93 1.09
C VAL A 419 -15.15 -3.59 0.51
N SER A 420 -15.93 -2.56 0.79
CA SER A 420 -15.61 -1.19 0.39
C SER A 420 -14.55 -0.60 1.32
N LEU A 421 -13.55 0.05 0.73
CA LEU A 421 -12.52 0.85 1.41
C LEU A 421 -12.20 2.07 0.53
N PRO A 422 -13.13 3.03 0.41
CA PRO A 422 -13.12 4.03 -0.67
C PRO A 422 -11.91 4.96 -0.60
N ASP A 423 -11.53 5.38 0.62
CA ASP A 423 -10.42 6.30 0.84
C ASP A 423 -9.06 5.60 0.74
N LEU A 424 -8.40 5.78 -0.40
CA LEU A 424 -7.08 5.21 -0.64
C LEU A 424 -5.99 5.89 0.23
N ALA A 425 -6.18 7.14 0.63
CA ALA A 425 -5.17 7.89 1.39
C ALA A 425 -4.90 7.27 2.77
N THR A 426 -5.92 6.63 3.35
CA THR A 426 -5.85 5.96 4.66
C THR A 426 -6.00 4.44 4.58
N ALA A 427 -6.04 3.87 3.37
CA ALA A 427 -6.25 2.44 3.15
C ALA A 427 -5.14 1.57 3.76
N HIS A 428 -3.89 2.05 3.85
CA HIS A 428 -2.78 1.29 4.42
C HIS A 428 -3.04 0.89 5.88
N HIS A 429 -3.78 1.70 6.64
CA HIS A 429 -4.12 1.39 8.02
C HIS A 429 -4.98 0.14 8.14
N THR A 430 -6.07 0.10 7.37
CA THR A 430 -7.03 -1.02 7.44
C THR A 430 -6.43 -2.27 6.82
N VAL A 431 -5.78 -2.14 5.66
CA VAL A 431 -5.16 -3.27 4.97
C VAL A 431 -3.99 -3.82 5.79
N GLY A 432 -3.10 -2.97 6.29
CA GLY A 432 -1.95 -3.40 7.08
C GLY A 432 -2.31 -4.04 8.43
N ASN A 433 -3.38 -3.59 9.09
CA ASN A 433 -3.87 -4.20 10.33
C ASN A 433 -4.53 -5.58 10.12
N GLU A 434 -5.05 -5.85 8.92
CA GLU A 434 -5.69 -7.14 8.59
C GLU A 434 -4.66 -8.23 8.22
N LEU A 435 -3.41 -7.87 7.91
CA LEU A 435 -2.40 -8.82 7.45
C LEU A 435 -1.99 -9.80 8.56
N GLU A 436 -1.95 -11.08 8.18
CA GLU A 436 -1.55 -12.19 9.05
C GLU A 436 -0.31 -12.92 8.48
N PRO A 437 0.50 -13.57 9.33
CA PRO A 437 1.59 -14.41 8.85
C PRO A 437 1.12 -15.48 7.85
N GLY A 438 1.75 -15.53 6.68
CA GLY A 438 1.40 -16.37 5.55
C GLY A 438 0.68 -15.63 4.42
N ASP A 439 0.27 -14.39 4.63
CA ASP A 439 -0.47 -13.61 3.63
C ASP A 439 0.39 -13.17 2.44
N LEU A 440 -0.24 -13.17 1.28
CA LEU A 440 0.21 -12.47 0.08
C LEU A 440 -0.78 -11.32 -0.19
N LEU A 441 -0.31 -10.09 0.03
CA LEU A 441 -1.04 -8.87 -0.32
C LEU A 441 -0.75 -8.49 -1.78
N ILE A 442 -1.79 -8.18 -2.54
CA ILE A 442 -1.71 -7.62 -3.90
C ILE A 442 -2.34 -6.24 -3.92
N THR A 443 -1.58 -5.21 -4.27
CA THR A 443 -2.14 -3.94 -4.74
C THR A 443 -2.39 -4.03 -6.23
N LEU A 444 -3.64 -3.82 -6.66
CA LEU A 444 -4.10 -4.17 -7.99
C LEU A 444 -4.83 -2.99 -8.64
N GLY A 445 -4.33 -2.52 -9.79
CA GLY A 445 -4.96 -1.46 -10.56
C GLY A 445 -3.97 -0.47 -11.19
N ALA A 446 -4.40 0.22 -12.24
CA ALA A 446 -3.55 1.13 -13.01
C ALA A 446 -3.30 2.51 -12.35
N GLY A 447 -4.10 2.89 -11.34
CA GLY A 447 -3.98 4.17 -10.63
C GLY A 447 -2.84 4.20 -9.61
N ASN A 448 -3.06 4.91 -8.51
CA ASN A 448 -2.07 5.14 -7.44
C ASN A 448 -2.12 4.11 -6.29
N VAL A 449 -2.89 3.03 -6.42
CA VAL A 449 -3.00 1.94 -5.40
C VAL A 449 -1.66 1.35 -4.95
N HIS A 450 -0.65 1.34 -5.83
CA HIS A 450 0.70 0.85 -5.54
C HIS A 450 1.41 1.60 -4.41
N GLU A 451 1.04 2.86 -4.16
CA GLU A 451 1.59 3.67 -3.07
C GLU A 451 1.23 3.08 -1.71
N VAL A 452 0.04 2.52 -1.57
CA VAL A 452 -0.43 1.86 -0.33
C VAL A 452 0.44 0.64 -0.01
N GLY A 453 0.69 -0.22 -0.99
CA GLY A 453 1.55 -1.39 -0.84
C GLY A 453 2.99 -1.00 -0.48
N THR A 454 3.47 0.11 -1.04
CA THR A 454 4.81 0.65 -0.74
C THR A 454 4.92 1.15 0.70
N ARG A 455 3.90 1.84 1.22
CA ARG A 455 3.86 2.28 2.63
C ARG A 455 3.83 1.10 3.60
N ILE A 456 2.95 0.12 3.36
CA ILE A 456 2.87 -1.09 4.18
C ILE A 456 4.21 -1.85 4.17
N ALA A 457 4.86 -1.97 3.00
CA ALA A 457 6.18 -2.61 2.89
C ALA A 457 7.26 -1.91 3.74
N ALA A 458 7.30 -0.58 3.72
CA ALA A 458 8.25 0.20 4.51
C ALA A 458 8.05 0.00 6.01
N ASP A 459 6.79 0.00 6.46
CA ASP A 459 6.44 -0.14 7.87
C ASP A 459 6.59 -1.59 8.38
N LEU A 460 6.24 -2.60 7.56
CA LEU A 460 6.48 -4.01 7.89
C LEU A 460 7.96 -4.29 8.12
N LYS A 461 8.84 -3.67 7.33
CA LYS A 461 10.29 -3.84 7.50
C LYS A 461 10.75 -3.43 8.90
N ILE A 462 10.24 -2.31 9.42
CA ILE A 462 10.59 -1.81 10.76
C ILE A 462 9.93 -2.67 11.84
N LEU A 463 8.65 -3.02 11.68
CA LEU A 463 7.95 -3.90 12.62
C LEU A 463 8.66 -5.25 12.75
N GLU A 464 8.94 -5.93 11.63
CA GLU A 464 9.59 -7.24 11.66
C GLU A 464 10.99 -7.14 12.26
N GLN A 465 11.74 -6.06 12.05
CA GLN A 465 13.04 -5.87 12.72
C GLN A 465 12.90 -5.86 14.25
N MET A 466 11.85 -5.24 14.81
CA MET A 466 11.57 -5.27 16.24
C MET A 466 11.17 -6.67 16.71
N LEU A 467 10.34 -7.38 15.94
CA LEU A 467 9.88 -8.72 16.30
C LEU A 467 10.99 -9.79 16.24
N HIS A 468 12.04 -9.58 15.43
CA HIS A 468 13.19 -10.50 15.35
C HIS A 468 14.20 -10.33 16.50
N LEU A 469 14.00 -9.36 17.41
CA LEU A 469 14.89 -9.17 18.55
C LEU A 469 14.74 -10.31 19.58
N ALA A 470 13.51 -10.78 19.76
CA ALA A 470 13.18 -11.83 20.73
C ALA A 470 12.68 -13.11 20.02
N SER A 471 12.54 -14.19 20.80
CA SER A 471 11.92 -15.42 20.30
C SER A 471 10.46 -15.16 19.90
N LYS A 472 9.94 -15.96 18.96
CA LYS A 472 8.57 -15.83 18.45
C LYS A 472 7.50 -15.89 19.56
N ASP A 473 7.75 -16.62 20.64
CA ASP A 473 6.82 -16.77 21.76
C ASP A 473 6.95 -15.65 22.82
N ASP A 474 7.99 -14.82 22.72
CA ASP A 474 8.30 -13.76 23.68
C ASP A 474 7.76 -12.39 23.25
N ILE A 475 7.35 -12.23 21.99
CA ILE A 475 6.89 -10.96 21.44
C ILE A 475 5.89 -11.12 20.29
N ASP A 476 4.79 -10.39 20.38
CA ASP A 476 3.82 -10.22 19.30
C ASP A 476 3.80 -8.79 18.77
N GLY A 477 3.26 -8.61 17.57
CA GLY A 477 3.01 -7.28 17.05
C GLY A 477 2.33 -7.26 15.69
N CYS A 478 1.72 -6.11 15.39
CA CYS A 478 1.00 -5.85 14.15
C CYS A 478 1.13 -4.37 13.76
N LEU A 479 0.77 -4.07 12.51
CA LEU A 479 0.70 -2.70 12.03
C LEU A 479 -0.66 -2.06 12.35
N TYR A 480 -0.63 -0.75 12.57
CA TYR A 480 -1.80 0.14 12.59
C TYR A 480 -2.93 -0.29 13.55
N GLU A 481 -2.59 -0.84 14.72
CA GLU A 481 -3.59 -1.34 15.67
C GLU A 481 -4.49 -0.22 16.19
N PRO A 482 -5.84 -0.30 16.04
CA PRO A 482 -6.72 0.78 16.45
C PRO A 482 -6.72 1.00 17.96
N MET A 483 -6.24 2.17 18.42
CA MET A 483 -6.16 2.49 19.85
C MET A 483 -7.51 2.53 20.54
N ARG A 484 -8.62 2.69 19.81
CA ARG A 484 -9.98 2.50 20.35
C ARG A 484 -10.22 1.12 20.99
N ARG A 485 -9.45 0.08 20.63
CA ARG A 485 -9.53 -1.24 21.28
C ARG A 485 -8.81 -1.28 22.63
N HIS A 486 -7.92 -0.31 22.87
CA HIS A 486 -6.95 -0.29 23.98
C HIS A 486 -7.12 0.90 24.92
N THR A 487 -8.10 1.79 24.68
CA THR A 487 -8.51 2.87 25.59
C THR A 487 -9.84 2.55 26.27
N THR A 488 -10.03 2.94 27.52
CA THR A 488 -11.31 2.71 28.23
C THR A 488 -12.46 3.58 27.71
N MET A 489 -12.12 4.67 27.02
CA MET A 489 -13.09 5.54 26.33
C MET A 489 -13.52 4.96 24.98
N LEU A 490 -12.82 3.94 24.47
CA LEU A 490 -13.09 3.29 23.18
C LEU A 490 -12.98 4.26 21.99
N VAL A 491 -11.98 5.14 22.04
CA VAL A 491 -11.66 6.12 20.99
C VAL A 491 -10.16 6.11 20.70
N GLY A 492 -9.79 6.50 19.48
CA GLY A 492 -8.41 6.68 19.07
C GLY A 492 -8.03 5.99 17.77
N GLY A 493 -7.15 6.67 17.02
CA GLY A 493 -6.58 6.21 15.76
C GLY A 493 -5.58 5.06 15.89
N PRO A 494 -4.88 4.71 14.80
CA PRO A 494 -3.98 3.57 14.75
C PRO A 494 -2.69 3.80 15.56
N ALA A 495 -2.15 2.75 16.18
CA ALA A 495 -0.75 2.68 16.59
C ALA A 495 0.08 2.17 15.41
N GLN A 496 1.05 2.95 14.92
CA GLN A 496 1.84 2.59 13.73
C GLN A 496 2.46 1.20 13.85
N TYR A 497 3.22 0.97 14.92
CA TYR A 497 3.78 -0.34 15.28
C TYR A 497 3.24 -0.74 16.65
N TRP A 498 2.32 -1.69 16.70
CA TRP A 498 1.83 -2.23 17.96
C TRP A 498 2.68 -3.44 18.36
N ILE A 499 3.23 -3.40 19.58
CA ILE A 499 4.16 -4.41 20.09
C ILE A 499 3.69 -4.92 21.45
N GLU A 500 3.62 -6.23 21.64
CA GLU A 500 3.25 -6.89 22.89
C GLU A 500 4.38 -7.84 23.35
N PRO A 501 5.31 -7.37 24.21
CA PRO A 501 6.31 -8.25 24.79
C PRO A 501 5.72 -9.06 25.95
N HIS A 502 6.15 -10.31 26.05
CA HIS A 502 5.73 -11.27 27.08
C HIS A 502 6.80 -11.51 28.16
N THR A 503 8.05 -11.11 27.90
CA THR A 503 9.17 -11.19 28.84
C THR A 503 9.77 -9.81 29.10
N PHE A 504 10.51 -9.66 30.21
CA PHE A 504 11.17 -8.40 30.55
C PHE A 504 12.33 -8.12 29.59
N GLU A 505 13.01 -9.18 29.14
CA GLU A 505 14.11 -9.15 28.19
C GLU A 505 13.62 -8.66 26.82
N ALA A 506 12.53 -9.23 26.29
CA ALA A 506 11.96 -8.78 25.01
C ALA A 506 11.50 -7.32 25.07
N PHE A 507 10.92 -6.89 26.20
CA PHE A 507 10.58 -5.48 26.41
C PHE A 507 11.83 -4.58 26.38
N ALA A 508 12.90 -4.99 27.06
CA ALA A 508 14.16 -4.24 27.09
C ALA A 508 14.79 -4.11 25.70
N GLU A 509 14.83 -5.21 24.94
CA GLU A 509 15.37 -5.24 23.58
C GLU A 509 14.63 -4.29 22.63
N VAL A 510 13.28 -4.29 22.65
CA VAL A 510 12.48 -3.38 21.82
C VAL A 510 12.68 -1.93 22.22
N VAL A 511 12.71 -1.63 23.52
CA VAL A 511 12.94 -0.27 24.01
C VAL A 511 14.33 0.23 23.60
N ASN A 512 15.35 -0.60 23.74
CA ASN A 512 16.73 -0.26 23.35
C ASN A 512 16.85 -0.09 21.84
N TYR A 513 16.24 -0.97 21.04
CA TYR A 513 16.14 -0.83 19.59
C TYR A 513 15.54 0.52 19.18
N CYS A 514 14.43 0.92 19.82
CA CYS A 514 13.77 2.18 19.51
C CYS A 514 14.65 3.38 19.85
N ARG A 515 15.32 3.36 21.01
CA ARG A 515 16.28 4.40 21.44
C ARG A 515 17.44 4.54 20.46
N GLU A 516 18.08 3.43 20.09
CA GLU A 516 19.25 3.41 19.20
C GLU A 516 18.95 3.91 17.79
N ARG A 517 17.77 3.57 17.25
CA ARG A 517 17.37 3.93 15.88
C ARG A 517 16.54 5.20 15.79
N GLY A 518 16.27 5.86 16.92
CA GLY A 518 15.43 7.06 16.96
C GLY A 518 13.98 6.80 16.56
N VAL A 519 13.47 5.58 16.76
CA VAL A 519 12.06 5.26 16.56
C VAL A 519 11.29 5.83 17.76
N ALA A 520 10.36 6.74 17.50
CA ALA A 520 9.49 7.26 18.54
C ALA A 520 8.76 6.10 19.24
N MET A 521 8.70 6.10 20.57
CA MET A 521 8.04 5.02 21.32
C MET A 521 7.15 5.55 22.44
N ARG A 522 6.08 4.80 22.72
CA ARG A 522 5.16 5.02 23.83
C ARG A 522 4.81 3.69 24.48
N VAL A 523 4.94 3.60 25.80
CA VAL A 523 4.44 2.45 26.56
C VAL A 523 3.03 2.75 27.04
N VAL A 524 2.08 1.88 26.69
CA VAL A 524 0.67 2.07 27.02
C VAL A 524 0.18 0.88 27.85
N GLY A 525 -0.39 1.19 29.03
CA GLY A 525 -1.09 0.21 29.86
C GLY A 525 -2.52 -0.02 29.37
N ARG A 526 -3.50 0.02 30.27
CA ARG A 526 -4.93 -0.18 29.93
C ARG A 526 -5.65 1.01 29.27
N GLY A 527 -4.93 2.10 29.00
CA GLY A 527 -5.52 3.31 28.41
C GLY A 527 -6.66 3.94 29.22
N SER A 528 -6.66 3.81 30.56
CA SER A 528 -7.76 4.27 31.43
C SER A 528 -7.82 5.77 31.69
N ASN A 529 -6.71 6.48 31.46
CA ASN A 529 -6.57 7.94 31.56
C ASN A 529 -5.98 8.51 30.26
N LEU A 530 -6.35 7.91 29.13
CA LEU A 530 -5.75 8.19 27.82
C LEU A 530 -6.81 8.55 26.78
N LEU A 531 -6.55 9.63 26.04
CA LEU A 531 -7.26 10.02 24.84
C LEU A 531 -6.25 10.02 23.69
N VAL A 532 -6.40 9.09 22.75
CA VAL A 532 -5.55 9.06 21.56
C VAL A 532 -6.28 9.81 20.44
N ARG A 533 -5.60 10.72 19.76
CA ARG A 533 -6.14 11.48 18.62
C ARG A 533 -6.48 10.57 17.44
N ASP A 534 -7.30 11.10 16.53
CA ASP A 534 -7.84 10.31 15.41
C ASP A 534 -6.75 9.90 14.40
N GLY A 535 -5.71 10.72 14.21
CA GLY A 535 -4.53 10.39 13.38
C GLY A 535 -3.64 9.28 13.96
N GLY A 536 -3.82 8.92 15.23
CA GLY A 536 -3.12 7.80 15.85
C GLY A 536 -1.75 8.16 16.43
N ILE A 537 -0.97 7.15 16.80
CA ILE A 537 0.35 7.29 17.44
C ILE A 537 1.42 6.79 16.46
N ARG A 538 2.28 7.71 16.03
CA ARG A 538 3.47 7.40 15.25
C ARG A 538 4.51 6.64 16.07
N GLY A 539 5.18 5.69 15.44
CA GLY A 539 6.22 4.86 16.04
C GLY A 539 5.69 3.69 16.87
N ALA A 540 6.53 3.16 17.74
CA ALA A 540 6.26 1.96 18.52
C ALA A 540 5.32 2.25 19.70
N VAL A 541 4.19 1.57 19.74
CA VAL A 541 3.31 1.51 20.92
C VAL A 541 3.48 0.14 21.56
N ILE A 542 4.15 0.14 22.72
CA ILE A 542 4.51 -1.08 23.45
C ILE A 542 3.49 -1.32 24.56
N HIS A 543 2.85 -2.49 24.54
CA HIS A 543 1.80 -2.88 25.47
C HIS A 543 2.23 -4.12 26.29
N PRO A 544 2.90 -3.91 27.45
CA PRO A 544 3.37 -5.01 28.30
C PRO A 544 2.20 -5.58 29.13
N ALA A 545 1.45 -6.52 28.55
CA ALA A 545 0.26 -7.09 29.19
C ALA A 545 0.22 -8.63 29.24
N GLY A 546 1.07 -9.32 28.47
CA GLY A 546 1.18 -10.78 28.45
C GLY A 546 2.36 -11.33 29.27
N GLY A 547 2.48 -12.65 29.31
CA GLY A 547 3.56 -13.36 30.01
C GLY A 547 3.87 -12.84 31.42
N ALA A 548 5.15 -12.53 31.69
CA ALA A 548 5.65 -12.03 32.96
C ALA A 548 4.95 -10.75 33.46
N PHE A 549 4.46 -9.91 32.55
CA PHE A 549 3.72 -8.69 32.90
C PHE A 549 2.32 -8.97 33.44
N SER A 550 1.77 -10.15 33.18
CA SER A 550 0.42 -10.56 33.59
C SER A 550 0.39 -11.36 34.90
N GLU A 551 1.56 -11.76 35.40
CA GLU A 551 1.73 -12.59 36.60
C GLU A 551 1.45 -11.82 37.89
N CYS A 552 0.70 -12.43 38.79
CA CYS A 552 0.40 -11.89 40.11
C CYS A 552 0.33 -13.05 41.11
N ARG A 553 1.15 -12.99 42.17
CA ARG A 553 1.21 -14.03 43.21
C ARG A 553 1.37 -13.41 44.59
N ALA A 554 0.97 -14.17 45.61
CA ALA A 554 1.25 -13.85 47.00
C ALA A 554 2.42 -14.72 47.50
N GLU A 555 3.40 -14.11 48.15
CA GLU A 555 4.61 -14.76 48.63
C GLU A 555 5.07 -14.03 49.91
N ASP A 556 5.30 -14.77 51.00
CA ASP A 556 5.74 -14.23 52.30
C ASP A 556 4.94 -13.01 52.82
N GLY A 557 3.62 -13.04 52.68
CA GLY A 557 2.74 -11.95 53.12
C GLY A 557 2.81 -10.69 52.24
N LYS A 558 3.46 -10.77 51.08
CA LYS A 558 3.57 -9.71 50.07
C LYS A 558 2.86 -10.13 48.79
N ILE A 559 2.57 -9.16 47.93
CA ILE A 559 2.03 -9.38 46.59
C ILE A 559 3.06 -8.98 45.54
N ILE A 560 3.47 -9.91 44.69
CA ILE A 560 4.36 -9.64 43.55
C ILE A 560 3.49 -9.60 42.30
N ALA A 561 3.52 -8.48 41.57
CA ALA A 561 2.67 -8.28 40.42
C ALA A 561 3.41 -7.57 39.26
N GLY A 562 3.32 -8.16 38.06
CA GLY A 562 3.80 -7.55 36.83
C GLY A 562 3.04 -6.26 36.47
N ALA A 563 3.68 -5.38 35.69
CA ALA A 563 3.13 -4.07 35.36
C ALA A 563 1.81 -4.12 34.56
N GLY A 564 1.57 -5.21 33.82
CA GLY A 564 0.33 -5.46 33.08
C GLY A 564 -0.84 -5.90 33.96
N VAL A 565 -0.60 -6.33 35.21
CA VAL A 565 -1.63 -6.86 36.11
C VAL A 565 -2.70 -5.81 36.41
N ARG A 566 -3.96 -6.19 36.24
CA ARG A 566 -5.12 -5.36 36.60
C ARG A 566 -5.15 -5.14 38.12
N LEU A 567 -5.43 -3.91 38.56
CA LEU A 567 -5.55 -3.59 39.99
C LEU A 567 -6.56 -4.48 40.73
N LYS A 568 -7.69 -4.80 40.08
CA LYS A 568 -8.65 -5.81 40.58
C LYS A 568 -8.04 -7.19 40.82
N LYS A 569 -7.11 -7.64 39.97
CA LYS A 569 -6.45 -8.95 40.12
C LYS A 569 -5.51 -8.91 41.34
N VAL A 570 -4.79 -7.80 41.56
CA VAL A 570 -3.97 -7.60 42.77
C VAL A 570 -4.82 -7.74 44.02
N ALA A 571 -5.95 -7.01 44.09
CA ALA A 571 -6.87 -7.09 45.21
C ALA A 571 -7.39 -8.52 45.42
N SER A 572 -7.75 -9.23 44.34
CA SER A 572 -8.32 -10.58 44.42
C SER A 572 -7.30 -11.61 44.93
N VAL A 573 -6.05 -11.50 44.49
CA VAL A 573 -4.96 -12.37 44.97
C VAL A 573 -4.64 -12.05 46.44
N ALA A 574 -4.64 -10.78 46.82
CA ALA A 574 -4.46 -10.36 48.21
C ALA A 574 -5.55 -10.91 49.13
N GLN A 575 -6.82 -10.79 48.73
CA GLN A 575 -7.95 -11.36 49.46
C GLN A 575 -7.80 -12.87 49.64
N ALA A 576 -7.49 -13.61 48.57
CA ALA A 576 -7.32 -15.06 48.61
C ALA A 576 -6.17 -15.49 49.54
N ALA A 577 -5.15 -14.64 49.69
CA ALA A 577 -4.01 -14.85 50.58
C ALA A 577 -4.21 -14.31 52.01
N GLY A 578 -5.38 -13.74 52.34
CA GLY A 578 -5.65 -13.14 53.66
C GLY A 578 -4.86 -11.86 53.93
N ILE A 579 -4.51 -11.12 52.88
CA ILE A 579 -3.76 -9.87 52.93
C ILE A 579 -4.73 -8.71 52.66
N GLY A 580 -5.04 -7.93 53.69
CA GLY A 580 -5.87 -6.73 53.63
C GLY A 580 -5.10 -5.47 53.21
N GLY A 581 -5.86 -4.42 52.87
CA GLY A 581 -5.33 -3.10 52.47
C GLY A 581 -5.31 -2.86 50.95
N PHE A 582 -5.72 -3.84 50.14
CA PHE A 582 -5.78 -3.73 48.67
C PHE A 582 -7.19 -3.46 48.12
N GLU A 583 -8.21 -3.32 48.97
CA GLU A 583 -9.62 -3.22 48.59
C GLU A 583 -9.93 -1.94 47.80
N TRP A 584 -9.13 -0.89 47.99
CA TRP A 584 -9.23 0.36 47.22
C TRP A 584 -8.89 0.17 45.74
N MET A 585 -8.10 -0.86 45.41
CA MET A 585 -7.77 -1.23 44.03
C MET A 585 -8.96 -1.86 43.30
N GLU A 586 -9.96 -2.37 44.03
CA GLU A 586 -11.18 -2.88 43.40
C GLU A 586 -11.94 -1.76 42.70
N GLY A 587 -12.32 -2.03 41.46
CA GLY A 587 -13.07 -1.10 40.63
C GLY A 587 -12.24 0.03 40.02
N ILE A 588 -10.95 0.20 40.34
CA ILE A 588 -10.10 1.16 39.63
C ILE A 588 -9.76 0.63 38.22
N PRO A 589 -10.15 1.36 37.15
CA PRO A 589 -9.74 1.01 35.80
C PRO A 589 -8.24 1.31 35.67
N GLY A 590 -7.43 0.27 35.58
CA GLY A 590 -5.98 0.42 35.47
C GLY A 590 -5.23 -0.88 35.68
N ASN A 591 -3.92 -0.78 35.55
CA ASN A 591 -2.96 -1.83 35.86
C ASN A 591 -1.85 -1.31 36.78
N VAL A 592 -1.04 -2.22 37.30
CA VAL A 592 0.07 -1.93 38.21
C VAL A 592 1.03 -0.89 37.62
N GLY A 593 1.44 -1.02 36.36
CA GLY A 593 2.36 -0.09 35.72
C GLY A 593 1.82 1.33 35.62
N GLY A 594 0.57 1.50 35.22
CA GLY A 594 -0.10 2.80 35.22
C GLY A 594 -0.28 3.38 36.63
N ALA A 595 -0.58 2.53 37.61
CA ALA A 595 -0.71 2.92 39.01
C ALA A 595 0.62 3.40 39.60
N LEU A 596 1.72 2.70 39.32
CA LEU A 596 3.07 3.12 39.69
C LEU A 596 3.44 4.44 39.02
N ARG A 597 3.28 4.55 37.70
CA ARG A 597 3.65 5.76 36.93
C ARG A 597 2.92 7.02 37.42
N MET A 598 1.68 6.88 37.84
CA MET A 598 0.85 8.00 38.29
C MET A 598 0.73 8.08 39.81
N ASN A 599 1.46 7.29 40.61
CA ASN A 599 1.18 7.08 42.03
C ASN A 599 -0.33 7.08 42.34
N ALA A 600 -1.07 6.19 41.66
CA ALA A 600 -2.51 6.26 41.66
C ALA A 600 -3.06 6.00 43.07
N GLY A 601 -4.07 6.78 43.47
CA GLY A 601 -4.69 6.62 44.78
C GLY A 601 -6.21 6.71 44.73
N ALA A 602 -6.84 6.05 45.71
CA ALA A 602 -8.26 6.18 46.00
C ALA A 602 -8.52 5.86 47.49
N MET A 603 -9.60 6.41 48.03
CA MET A 603 -10.06 6.09 49.39
C MET A 603 -9.04 6.36 50.51
N GLY A 604 -8.11 7.30 50.29
CA GLY A 604 -7.09 7.68 51.28
C GLY A 604 -5.80 6.88 51.23
N THR A 605 -5.65 5.98 50.24
CA THR A 605 -4.44 5.20 50.00
C THR A 605 -3.88 5.52 48.61
N GLU A 606 -2.57 5.62 48.49
CA GLU A 606 -1.83 5.74 47.23
C GLU A 606 -1.02 4.48 46.94
N THR A 607 -0.65 4.28 45.68
CA THR A 607 0.08 3.09 45.24
C THR A 607 1.38 2.92 46.02
N PHE A 608 2.15 4.00 46.18
CA PHE A 608 3.45 3.97 46.85
C PHE A 608 3.38 3.88 48.38
N ASP A 609 2.19 3.92 48.99
CA ASP A 609 2.02 3.61 50.42
C ASP A 609 2.21 2.11 50.71
N GLN A 610 2.07 1.28 49.67
CA GLN A 610 2.13 -0.17 49.78
C GLN A 610 3.29 -0.80 49.01
N VAL A 611 4.08 -0.03 48.25
CA VAL A 611 5.23 -0.55 47.50
C VAL A 611 6.37 -0.89 48.44
N VAL A 612 6.98 -2.05 48.24
CA VAL A 612 8.22 -2.51 48.89
C VAL A 612 9.40 -2.37 47.94
N SER A 613 9.24 -2.83 46.70
CA SER A 613 10.24 -2.71 45.64
C SER A 613 9.57 -2.60 44.27
N VAL A 614 10.29 -2.02 43.30
CA VAL A 614 9.90 -1.93 41.91
C VAL A 614 11.07 -2.38 41.04
N THR A 615 10.80 -3.32 40.14
CA THR A 615 11.70 -3.70 39.04
C THR A 615 11.39 -2.81 37.84
N PHE A 616 12.39 -2.13 37.29
CA PHE A 616 12.25 -1.24 36.14
C PHE A 616 13.36 -1.49 35.11
N LEU A 617 13.04 -1.21 33.86
CA LEU A 617 14.03 -0.96 32.80
C LEU A 617 14.47 0.50 32.90
N ASP A 618 15.78 0.72 33.03
CA ASP A 618 16.32 2.05 33.26
C ASP A 618 16.69 2.82 31.97
N GLU A 619 17.26 4.02 32.15
CA GLU A 619 17.74 4.88 31.06
C GLU A 619 18.93 4.26 30.32
N ASP A 620 19.75 3.45 31.00
CA ASP A 620 20.90 2.74 30.43
C ASP A 620 20.45 1.48 29.65
N GLY A 621 19.18 1.09 29.78
CA GLY A 621 18.61 -0.10 29.13
C GLY A 621 18.83 -1.38 29.93
N GLU A 622 19.13 -1.27 31.22
CA GLU A 622 19.31 -2.39 32.13
C GLU A 622 18.08 -2.59 33.04
N ILE A 623 17.79 -3.85 33.37
CA ILE A 623 16.73 -4.20 34.31
C ILE A 623 17.32 -4.17 35.72
N ARG A 624 16.76 -3.33 36.58
CA ARG A 624 17.21 -3.15 37.97
C ARG A 624 16.01 -3.14 38.92
N GLU A 625 16.24 -3.55 40.16
CA GLU A 625 15.28 -3.43 41.25
C GLU A 625 15.69 -2.29 42.19
N ARG A 626 14.71 -1.50 42.64
CA ARG A 626 14.87 -0.50 43.70
C ARG A 626 13.85 -0.71 44.79
N SER A 627 14.27 -0.47 46.02
CA SER A 627 13.41 -0.39 47.20
C SER A 627 12.53 0.86 47.17
N ARG A 628 11.47 0.86 48.00
CA ARG A 628 10.57 2.00 48.15
C ARG A 628 11.30 3.27 48.57
N GLU A 629 12.29 3.17 49.44
CA GLU A 629 13.06 4.29 49.98
C GLU A 629 13.89 5.01 48.91
N GLU A 630 14.22 4.30 47.83
CA GLU A 630 14.99 4.83 46.70
C GLU A 630 14.13 5.51 45.63
N ILE A 631 12.81 5.58 45.81
CA ILE A 631 11.88 6.14 44.82
C ILE A 631 11.11 7.32 45.40
N VAL A 632 11.23 8.49 44.77
CA VAL A 632 10.43 9.68 45.12
C VAL A 632 9.03 9.56 44.51
N ALA A 633 8.01 9.51 45.36
CA ALA A 633 6.61 9.49 44.92
C ALA A 633 5.89 10.74 45.42
N ASN A 634 5.37 11.52 44.48
CA ASN A 634 4.55 12.71 44.73
C ASN A 634 3.07 12.39 44.46
N TYR A 635 2.18 13.30 44.86
CA TYR A 635 0.77 13.20 44.51
C TYR A 635 0.61 13.18 42.98
N ARG A 636 0.06 12.07 42.48
CA ARG A 636 -0.19 11.83 41.04
C ARG A 636 1.03 11.85 40.11
N ASP A 637 2.24 11.75 40.64
CA ASP A 637 3.47 11.87 39.86
C ASP A 637 4.65 11.12 40.49
N VAL A 638 5.37 10.34 39.70
CA VAL A 638 6.61 9.65 40.10
C VAL A 638 7.72 10.03 39.12
N PRO A 639 8.58 11.00 39.48
CA PRO A 639 9.58 11.57 38.56
C PRO A 639 10.52 10.54 37.93
N GLU A 640 10.99 9.55 38.69
CA GLU A 640 11.91 8.52 38.25
C GLU A 640 11.28 7.63 37.18
N LEU A 641 10.00 7.31 37.34
CA LEU A 641 9.26 6.54 36.34
C LEU A 641 8.97 7.37 35.10
N ARG A 642 9.37 8.65 35.00
CA ARG A 642 9.25 9.42 33.75
C ARG A 642 10.17 8.92 32.65
N ARG A 643 11.36 8.45 33.04
CA ARG A 643 12.45 8.02 32.16
C ARG A 643 12.77 6.53 32.27
N ASN A 644 12.33 5.89 33.35
CA ASN A 644 12.42 4.44 33.57
C ASN A 644 11.03 3.78 33.39
N PHE A 645 11.00 2.51 33.00
CA PHE A 645 9.75 1.76 32.78
C PHE A 645 9.56 0.69 33.85
N ALA A 646 8.51 0.79 34.66
CA ALA A 646 8.19 -0.25 35.64
C ALA A 646 7.76 -1.55 34.94
N LEU A 647 8.35 -2.67 35.36
CA LEU A 647 8.10 -4.02 34.82
C LEU A 647 7.34 -4.89 35.82
N GLN A 648 7.64 -4.74 37.11
CA GLN A 648 7.02 -5.49 38.21
C GLN A 648 7.12 -4.68 39.52
N ALA A 649 6.21 -4.90 40.46
CA ALA A 649 6.33 -4.37 41.81
C ALA A 649 5.96 -5.42 42.86
N THR A 650 6.59 -5.28 44.03
CA THR A 650 6.27 -6.01 45.24
C THR A 650 5.52 -5.07 46.18
N PHE A 651 4.36 -5.51 46.68
CA PHE A 651 3.52 -4.75 47.59
C PHE A 651 3.41 -5.42 48.96
N THR A 652 3.22 -4.61 50.00
CA THR A 652 2.94 -5.06 51.36
C THR A 652 1.50 -4.73 51.76
N GLY A 653 0.90 -5.60 52.56
CA GLY A 653 -0.39 -5.39 53.21
C GLY A 653 -0.36 -5.90 54.63
N LYS A 654 -1.52 -5.92 55.28
CA LYS A 654 -1.65 -6.42 56.65
C LYS A 654 -2.44 -7.72 56.65
N PRO A 655 -2.04 -8.74 57.43
CA PRO A 655 -2.89 -9.91 57.64
C PRO A 655 -4.27 -9.47 58.13
N ASP A 656 -5.34 -10.00 57.53
CA ASP A 656 -6.71 -9.69 57.92
C ASP A 656 -7.66 -10.87 57.67
N SER A 657 -8.84 -10.85 58.27
CA SER A 657 -9.85 -11.88 58.08
C SER A 657 -10.53 -11.75 56.72
N ALA A 658 -10.90 -12.88 56.11
CA ALA A 658 -11.60 -12.90 54.83
C ALA A 658 -12.92 -12.11 54.88
N GLU A 659 -13.61 -12.12 56.02
CA GLU A 659 -14.84 -11.37 56.26
C GLU A 659 -14.60 -9.86 56.23
N SER A 660 -13.58 -9.36 56.94
CA SER A 660 -13.27 -7.92 56.97
C SER A 660 -12.81 -7.40 55.60
N ILE A 661 -12.03 -8.19 54.86
CA ILE A 661 -11.62 -7.84 53.49
C ILE A 661 -12.85 -7.77 52.58
N GLN A 662 -13.77 -8.75 52.68
CA GLN A 662 -14.98 -8.79 51.87
C GLN A 662 -15.92 -7.60 52.14
N GLU A 663 -16.10 -7.22 53.40
CA GLU A 663 -16.91 -6.04 53.76
C GLU A 663 -16.36 -4.75 53.14
N ARG A 664 -15.05 -4.51 53.26
CA ARG A 664 -14.39 -3.32 52.68
C ARG A 664 -14.42 -3.35 51.16
N TRP A 665 -14.31 -4.54 50.57
CA TRP A 665 -14.43 -4.75 49.13
C TRP A 665 -15.81 -4.33 48.61
N ASP A 666 -16.88 -4.81 49.26
CA ASP A 666 -18.25 -4.50 48.85
C ASP A 666 -18.57 -3.01 49.04
N ALA A 667 -18.09 -2.41 50.13
CA ALA A 667 -18.20 -0.97 50.36
C ALA A 667 -17.51 -0.15 49.27
N SER A 668 -16.28 -0.54 48.88
CA SER A 668 -15.51 0.10 47.81
C SER A 668 -16.27 0.06 46.47
N ARG A 669 -16.81 -1.12 46.13
CA ARG A 669 -17.58 -1.36 44.91
C ARG A 669 -18.88 -0.56 44.87
N GLN A 670 -19.62 -0.52 45.98
CA GLN A 670 -20.89 0.21 46.07
C GLN A 670 -20.67 1.72 45.92
N LYS A 671 -19.66 2.27 46.61
CA LYS A 671 -19.30 3.69 46.53
C LYS A 671 -19.00 4.12 45.09
N ARG A 672 -18.29 3.29 44.33
CA ARG A 672 -17.95 3.59 42.94
C ARG A 672 -19.15 3.56 42.00
N ARG A 673 -20.00 2.53 42.11
CA ARG A 673 -21.22 2.41 41.30
C ARG A 673 -22.16 3.60 41.47
N ALA A 674 -22.22 4.17 42.66
CA ALA A 674 -23.10 5.29 42.97
C ALA A 674 -22.55 6.66 42.51
N SER A 675 -21.23 6.79 42.31
CA SER A 675 -20.58 8.10 42.10
C SER A 675 -19.99 8.33 40.71
N GLN A 676 -19.89 7.28 39.88
CA GLN A 676 -19.24 7.35 38.56
C GLN A 676 -20.11 6.70 37.48
N PRO A 677 -20.06 7.22 36.23
CA PRO A 677 -20.77 6.60 35.12
C PRO A 677 -20.22 5.22 34.78
N VAL A 678 -21.11 4.33 34.34
CA VAL A 678 -20.75 2.98 33.84
C VAL A 678 -20.27 3.03 32.38
N ALA A 679 -20.63 4.08 31.63
CA ALA A 679 -20.29 4.23 30.22
C ALA A 679 -18.78 4.42 29.99
N ALA A 680 -18.32 4.10 28.77
CA ALA A 680 -16.94 4.23 28.34
C ALA A 680 -16.45 5.69 28.48
N SER A 681 -15.39 5.88 29.26
CA SER A 681 -14.78 7.19 29.57
C SER A 681 -13.30 7.02 29.90
N ALA A 682 -12.57 8.13 29.94
CA ALA A 682 -11.16 8.20 30.31
C ALA A 682 -10.96 8.60 31.79
N GLY A 683 -12.01 8.43 32.62
CA GLY A 683 -12.01 8.95 33.99
C GLY A 683 -12.34 10.45 34.06
N CYS A 684 -11.83 11.10 35.11
CA CYS A 684 -11.96 12.55 35.29
C CYS A 684 -11.21 13.29 34.16
N ILE A 685 -11.90 14.20 33.50
CA ILE A 685 -11.36 14.96 32.37
C ILE A 685 -10.44 16.08 32.84
N PHE A 686 -10.79 16.74 33.94
CA PHE A 686 -10.10 17.89 34.49
C PHE A 686 -9.60 17.62 35.91
N LYS A 687 -8.45 18.23 36.24
CA LYS A 687 -8.00 18.33 37.63
C LYS A 687 -8.95 19.23 38.40
N ASN A 688 -9.08 19.01 39.71
CA ASN A 688 -9.87 19.91 40.55
C ASN A 688 -9.12 21.24 40.75
N PRO A 689 -9.71 22.39 40.37
CA PRO A 689 -9.17 23.69 40.75
C PRO A 689 -9.35 23.91 42.27
N THR A 690 -8.60 24.86 42.82
CA THR A 690 -8.57 25.14 44.26
C THR A 690 -9.90 25.61 44.84
N GLU A 691 -10.72 26.24 44.02
CA GLU A 691 -11.92 26.98 44.41
C GLU A 691 -13.15 26.07 44.47
N VAL A 692 -13.25 25.12 43.54
CA VAL A 692 -14.43 24.25 43.38
C VAL A 692 -14.03 22.94 42.70
N PRO A 693 -14.55 21.77 43.13
CA PRO A 693 -14.33 20.53 42.40
C PRO A 693 -14.78 20.64 40.94
N ALA A 694 -13.98 20.17 40.00
CA ALA A 694 -14.23 20.35 38.56
C ALA A 694 -15.60 19.79 38.15
N GLY A 695 -16.00 18.64 38.68
CA GLY A 695 -17.33 18.07 38.40
C GLY A 695 -18.47 18.96 38.85
N LYS A 696 -18.36 19.59 40.02
CA LYS A 696 -19.36 20.52 40.53
C LYS A 696 -19.40 21.79 39.68
N LEU A 697 -18.25 22.28 39.23
CA LEU A 697 -18.18 23.42 38.33
C LEU A 697 -18.92 23.14 37.02
N VAL A 698 -18.65 22.00 36.37
CA VAL A 698 -19.33 21.63 35.11
C VAL A 698 -20.84 21.47 35.31
N ASP A 699 -21.27 20.92 36.45
CA ASP A 699 -22.68 20.82 36.82
C ASP A 699 -23.33 22.21 36.97
N GLU A 700 -22.67 23.15 37.68
CA GLU A 700 -23.15 24.52 37.88
C GLU A 700 -23.18 25.35 36.59
N LEU A 701 -22.32 25.01 35.61
CA LEU A 701 -22.35 25.60 34.26
C LEU A 701 -23.48 25.05 33.39
N GLY A 702 -24.26 24.07 33.89
CA GLY A 702 -25.38 23.47 33.15
C GLY A 702 -24.95 22.63 31.95
N LEU A 703 -23.73 22.11 31.95
CA LEU A 703 -23.16 21.39 30.80
C LEU A 703 -23.40 19.88 30.83
N LYS A 704 -24.00 19.33 31.89
CA LYS A 704 -24.43 17.92 31.93
C LYS A 704 -25.37 17.61 30.76
N GLY A 705 -25.17 16.44 30.15
CA GLY A 705 -25.97 16.01 29.01
C GLY A 705 -25.64 16.68 27.67
N CYS A 706 -24.80 17.73 27.65
CA CYS A 706 -24.38 18.38 26.42
C CYS A 706 -23.59 17.40 25.54
N ASN A 707 -23.85 17.46 24.24
CA ASN A 707 -23.22 16.62 23.23
C ASN A 707 -22.34 17.43 22.29
N GLU A 708 -21.28 16.80 21.81
CA GLU A 708 -20.47 17.20 20.68
C GLU A 708 -20.30 15.95 19.79
N GLY A 709 -21.05 15.90 18.69
CA GLY A 709 -21.21 14.66 17.92
C GLY A 709 -21.71 13.49 18.78
N ARG A 710 -20.91 12.44 18.92
CA ARG A 710 -21.22 11.27 19.78
C ARG A 710 -20.57 11.31 21.16
N ALA A 711 -19.75 12.33 21.46
CA ALA A 711 -19.20 12.57 22.79
C ALA A 711 -20.20 13.36 23.65
N ARG A 712 -20.35 12.99 24.93
CA ARG A 712 -21.32 13.63 25.83
C ARG A 712 -20.77 13.84 27.24
N VAL A 713 -21.12 14.96 27.87
CA VAL A 713 -20.88 15.15 29.32
C VAL A 713 -21.83 14.26 30.13
N SER A 714 -21.29 13.47 31.05
CA SER A 714 -22.07 12.51 31.84
C SER A 714 -23.13 13.19 32.71
N GLU A 715 -24.35 12.67 32.65
CA GLU A 715 -25.45 13.05 33.55
C GLU A 715 -25.17 12.70 35.02
N VAL A 716 -24.32 11.68 35.25
CA VAL A 716 -23.97 11.21 36.60
C VAL A 716 -22.99 12.18 37.25
N HIS A 717 -21.93 12.57 36.53
CA HIS A 717 -20.85 13.39 37.07
C HIS A 717 -20.24 14.30 35.99
N GLY A 718 -20.31 15.63 36.16
CA GLY A 718 -19.90 16.60 35.14
C GLY A 718 -18.42 16.59 34.76
N ASN A 719 -17.55 15.87 35.49
CA ASN A 719 -16.13 15.75 35.14
C ASN A 719 -15.84 14.55 34.23
N PHE A 720 -16.87 13.87 33.73
CA PHE A 720 -16.74 12.70 32.87
C PHE A 720 -17.33 13.01 31.50
N ILE A 721 -16.54 12.79 30.45
CA ILE A 721 -17.06 12.70 29.08
C ILE A 721 -17.19 11.22 28.75
N VAL A 722 -18.36 10.85 28.22
CA VAL A 722 -18.69 9.47 27.85
C VAL A 722 -18.80 9.35 26.34
N ASN A 723 -18.34 8.21 25.82
CA ASN A 723 -18.53 7.82 24.43
C ASN A 723 -19.96 7.26 24.26
N GLY A 724 -20.79 7.95 23.48
CA GLY A 724 -22.16 7.53 23.15
C GLY A 724 -22.26 6.38 22.14
N GLY A 725 -21.12 5.84 21.69
CA GLY A 725 -21.00 4.86 20.63
C GLY A 725 -20.53 5.50 19.34
N GLY A 726 -19.29 5.22 18.94
CA GLY A 726 -18.68 5.74 17.72
C GLY A 726 -18.14 7.17 17.81
N ALA A 727 -17.92 7.69 19.02
CA ALA A 727 -17.29 9.00 19.17
C ALA A 727 -15.86 9.02 18.64
N THR A 728 -15.46 10.16 18.08
CA THR A 728 -14.08 10.42 17.66
C THR A 728 -13.30 11.13 18.76
N ALA A 729 -11.97 11.09 18.69
CA ALA A 729 -11.15 11.85 19.62
C ALA A 729 -11.34 13.36 19.44
N SER A 730 -11.53 13.80 18.18
CA SER A 730 -11.80 15.21 17.85
C SER A 730 -13.09 15.72 18.50
N GLU A 731 -14.17 14.92 18.51
CA GLU A 731 -15.42 15.24 19.21
C GLU A 731 -15.22 15.39 20.73
N VAL A 732 -14.42 14.49 21.33
CA VAL A 732 -14.10 14.57 22.76
C VAL A 732 -13.26 15.82 23.06
N LEU A 733 -12.27 16.14 22.23
CA LEU A 733 -11.42 17.32 22.40
C LEU A 733 -12.23 18.63 22.24
N ALA A 734 -13.14 18.68 21.27
CA ALA A 734 -14.05 19.80 21.09
C ALA A 734 -14.96 20.00 22.33
N MET A 735 -15.45 18.92 22.92
CA MET A 735 -16.20 18.98 24.19
C MET A 735 -15.34 19.51 25.35
N ILE A 736 -14.07 19.07 25.45
CA ILE A 736 -13.12 19.55 26.47
C ILE A 736 -12.93 21.07 26.36
N GLU A 737 -12.69 21.57 25.15
CA GLU A 737 -12.46 22.99 24.92
C GLU A 737 -13.72 23.84 25.13
N ARG A 738 -14.90 23.30 24.81
CA ARG A 738 -16.19 23.94 25.13
C ARG A 738 -16.36 24.12 26.64
N ILE A 739 -16.06 23.09 27.43
CA ILE A 739 -16.16 23.16 28.90
C ILE A 739 -15.17 24.18 29.47
N LYS A 740 -13.91 24.15 29.03
CA LYS A 740 -12.88 25.13 29.46
C LYS A 740 -13.31 26.56 29.14
N THR A 741 -13.78 26.79 27.92
CA THR A 741 -14.23 28.12 27.47
C THR A 741 -15.37 28.62 28.35
N SER A 742 -16.38 27.78 28.62
CA SER A 742 -17.51 28.14 29.48
C SER A 742 -17.08 28.43 30.93
N ALA A 743 -16.16 27.63 31.50
CA ALA A 743 -15.63 27.86 32.84
C ALA A 743 -14.86 29.18 32.95
N ARG A 744 -14.03 29.49 31.95
CA ARG A 744 -13.29 30.75 31.88
C ARG A 744 -14.21 31.96 31.72
N GLU A 745 -15.16 31.91 30.78
CA GLU A 745 -16.04 33.04 30.48
C GLU A 745 -17.07 33.31 31.57
N THR A 746 -17.61 32.27 32.19
CA THR A 746 -18.71 32.40 33.17
C THR A 746 -18.21 32.54 34.60
N ARG A 747 -17.07 31.91 34.93
CA ARG A 747 -16.59 31.80 36.31
C ARG A 747 -15.16 32.30 36.51
N GLY A 748 -14.45 32.67 35.44
CA GLY A 748 -13.05 33.10 35.52
C GLY A 748 -12.09 31.99 35.95
N ILE A 749 -12.49 30.72 35.83
CA ILE A 749 -11.71 29.56 36.27
C ILE A 749 -11.08 28.88 35.06
N GLU A 750 -9.75 28.77 35.05
CA GLU A 750 -9.01 28.01 34.05
C GLU A 750 -8.95 26.52 34.45
N LEU A 751 -9.54 25.66 33.64
CA LEU A 751 -9.53 24.20 33.86
C LEU A 751 -8.33 23.54 33.18
N GLU A 752 -7.53 22.80 33.96
CA GLU A 752 -6.43 21.99 33.44
C GLU A 752 -6.91 20.56 33.11
N THR A 753 -6.59 20.07 31.91
CA THR A 753 -6.90 18.69 31.49
C THR A 753 -6.06 17.68 32.28
N GLU A 754 -6.71 16.69 32.89
CA GLU A 754 -6.08 15.57 33.60
C GLU A 754 -5.76 14.38 32.67
N VAL A 755 -6.66 14.13 31.71
CA VAL A 755 -6.51 13.07 30.70
C VAL A 755 -5.27 13.34 29.84
N LYS A 756 -4.48 12.28 29.61
CA LYS A 756 -3.33 12.37 28.71
C LYS A 756 -3.79 12.28 27.26
N VAL A 757 -3.54 13.34 26.50
CA VAL A 757 -3.80 13.36 25.06
C VAL A 757 -2.53 12.96 24.31
N LEU A 758 -2.60 11.92 23.48
CA LEU A 758 -1.48 11.42 22.67
C LEU A 758 -1.85 11.35 21.19
N GLY A 759 -0.83 11.31 20.34
CA GLY A 759 -0.97 11.09 18.91
C GLY A 759 -1.03 12.38 18.09
N GLU A 760 -1.37 12.21 16.82
CA GLU A 760 -1.45 13.24 15.79
C GLU A 760 -2.91 13.50 15.40
N ASP A 761 -3.20 14.73 14.96
CA ASP A 761 -4.54 15.09 14.47
C ASP A 761 -4.88 14.42 13.15
N GLU A 762 -3.87 14.28 12.28
CA GLU A 762 -4.00 13.73 10.93
C GLU A 762 -3.20 12.44 10.74
N PHE A 763 -3.63 11.64 9.78
CA PHE A 763 -3.04 10.36 9.37
C PHE A 763 -1.79 10.57 8.49
N THR A 764 -0.70 11.10 9.05
CA THR A 764 0.43 11.60 8.22
C THR A 764 1.63 10.65 8.08
N PHE A 765 1.68 9.55 8.82
CA PHE A 765 2.81 8.63 8.79
C PHE A 765 2.62 7.43 7.86
#